data_AF-A0A553PP42-F1
#
_entry.id   AF-A0A553PP42-F1
#
_cell.length_a   1.000
_cell.length_b   1.000
_cell.length_c   1.000
_cell.angle_alpha   90.00
_cell.angle_beta   90.00
_cell.angle_gamma   90.00
#
_symmetry.space_group_name_H-M   'P 1'
#
loop_
_entity.id
_entity.type
_entity.pdbx_description
1 polymer ?
#
loop_
_entity_poly.entity_id
_entity_poly.type
_entity_poly.pdbx_seq_one_letter_code
_entity_poly.pdbx_strand_id
1 'polypeptide(L)'
;MSPIAKEDAAKGDSKKRKVVSSVPSPAPKAPKLTSKAKMYSAINKLEEEQAKTRPSLEDSKLFQGTCDEIRKSLKDILDLKLKKASKTSSADIGEARINASLHFLTLKKLNRLDKFRIRGAREETNLAKQKVDSLNLQLQNLLYELSHLQKEITKCQQFKSKHEDIDLIPVEEFHREAPESIVGAVKDSPANPHQLQLLRLDYENIQRKDMNTALSKLEDAREALEKQIGVKRDKLASLKPQLANILEVTKPVQEYLEMPLTQERDQLALHRHLPHPLFILYETKNFYPKDLQDLENDDIGADESRDDEDEANSKAKRSKKGSSGAKASTKADERLQVLLKTHPLEVDIELYLPDESRNTYVHLNFKYLYNLEIVGVKTTIHLDKDIKSSLGDLELLLPDGLLSHLDGETDSGMESPNPGMDHVLKTLGITSCPPTKLNDVGFPFRWVQLLGGLNFPQKTKDQEDNRERDLHTIRPNQDVAKTRVQGIIHLIRERLEARVALQKQITLLQKAKMIDIALEIPNEVQSWFPLKASSRLRNWTAVNWEQYKLLEVTQHLVQGGAVDENDFFYRLQINREPTATLIALIAIKPDYPNRNPVFCLNLHWKGDSSVKMTFYRALCAGFKKRRPIGQTIFLTSVFWLVFHCFVLQLWVIQEPLPNSNHPVDDEHVHKEQEILVTSENTLWTYKAMNLTFWKPLKKIEDGDRTGPGEGGHPVTITKGIEEEMKKTFHINKFNLIVSNMVALDRFLPDRRLETCINLDIPPLLPQVSIIIAFHNEAWSTLIRTIQSIKDRTPSSLIKEIILVDDGSDQTHLKTQLDSKVAKMNRNNLPVTLIRMNHWGGLIKARLRGSALAKGKVLVFLDSHCECNHGWLEPLLAEIYRNRTNVVCPVIDQINDKTFSYSKSSLSLGGFNWRLIFKWYGIDTKERRRHGDLTAQPIRSPAMAGGLFAIDREYFYHLGAYDEEMEFWGGENVDLSFRIWQCGGTLLIHPCSHVGHVFRSTTPHDWDGGLSGRNLAITRNLVRAVDVWMDEPWRDFYYLANPGARSINPGNLTRRFKLKESLQCKSFSWYMQNIYYQSDWTLEYRFLGYIRNPETDLCWDTKSLKSSSKLQGWPCHGIGGPQTFMQTYEGYIIQDELRVVVNGQGRALNIHEKRFTNPNNRWLHSTDTLQLVHLGLDLCATVDGNTTSTSPVREVLLTICTDANPNQQWELVAHDYGDIKREW
;
A
#
# COMPACT_ATOMS: atom_id res chain seq x y z
N MET A 1 -40.38 -4.19 48.27
CA MET A 1 -40.39 -2.84 48.85
C MET A 1 -40.91 -1.87 47.81
N SER A 2 -42.11 -1.33 48.00
CA SER A 2 -42.59 -0.10 47.35
C SER A 2 -42.07 1.11 48.16
N PRO A 3 -42.25 2.38 47.75
CA PRO A 3 -42.24 3.01 46.41
C PRO A 3 -41.38 4.32 46.43
N ILE A 4 -41.23 5.03 45.30
CA ILE A 4 -41.39 6.49 45.18
C ILE A 4 -41.61 6.82 43.71
N ALA A 5 -42.74 7.46 43.45
CA ALA A 5 -43.17 8.00 42.16
C ALA A 5 -42.73 9.46 42.01
N LYS A 6 -42.59 9.94 40.77
CA LYS A 6 -43.35 11.12 40.31
C LYS A 6 -43.36 11.27 38.79
N GLU A 7 -44.49 11.81 38.36
CA GLU A 7 -45.06 12.02 37.03
C GLU A 7 -44.34 13.11 36.22
N ASP A 8 -44.43 13.05 34.88
CA ASP A 8 -45.34 13.96 34.14
C ASP A 8 -45.53 13.57 32.66
N ALA A 9 -46.68 13.97 32.15
CA ALA A 9 -47.46 13.33 31.08
C ALA A 9 -47.33 13.95 29.67
N ALA A 10 -47.61 13.14 28.63
CA ALA A 10 -48.04 13.64 27.32
C ALA A 10 -48.95 12.66 26.55
N LYS A 11 -50.26 12.95 26.63
CA LYS A 11 -51.37 12.80 25.66
C LYS A 11 -51.20 11.84 24.45
N GLY A 12 -51.93 10.71 24.51
CA GLY A 12 -52.36 9.92 23.34
C GLY A 12 -53.85 10.13 23.06
N ASP A 13 -54.16 10.57 21.84
CA ASP A 13 -55.47 11.02 21.38
C ASP A 13 -56.34 9.83 20.90
N SER A 14 -57.39 9.49 21.65
CA SER A 14 -58.35 8.42 21.30
C SER A 14 -59.54 8.98 20.54
N LYS A 15 -59.56 8.87 19.21
CA LYS A 15 -60.77 9.16 18.40
C LYS A 15 -61.62 7.91 18.18
N LYS A 16 -62.77 7.95 18.86
CA LYS A 16 -63.96 7.09 18.79
C LYS A 16 -64.35 6.69 17.36
N ARG A 17 -64.55 5.40 17.11
CA ARG A 17 -65.33 4.90 15.97
C ARG A 17 -66.78 4.69 16.40
N LYS A 18 -67.69 5.40 15.72
CA LYS A 18 -69.14 5.40 15.94
C LYS A 18 -69.73 3.99 15.87
N VAL A 19 -70.40 3.59 16.94
CA VAL A 19 -71.44 2.56 16.92
C VAL A 19 -72.68 3.20 16.29
N VAL A 20 -73.06 2.76 15.09
CA VAL A 20 -74.37 3.08 14.52
C VAL A 20 -75.33 1.99 14.97
N SER A 21 -76.08 2.27 16.03
CA SER A 21 -77.29 1.55 16.39
C SER A 21 -78.36 1.86 15.34
N SER A 22 -78.72 0.89 14.50
CA SER A 22 -79.90 1.01 13.64
C SER A 22 -81.16 0.89 14.50
N VAL A 23 -81.78 2.04 14.77
CA VAL A 23 -83.14 2.15 15.30
C VAL A 23 -84.11 1.51 14.28
N PRO A 24 -85.12 0.73 14.68
CA PRO A 24 -86.14 0.26 13.76
C PRO A 24 -87.04 1.43 13.36
N SER A 25 -87.00 1.82 12.08
CA SER A 25 -87.98 2.72 11.48
C SER A 25 -89.38 2.08 11.53
N PRO A 26 -90.46 2.83 11.87
CA PRO A 26 -91.80 2.28 11.98
C PRO A 26 -92.28 1.79 10.61
N ALA A 27 -92.85 0.58 10.60
CA ALA A 27 -93.37 -0.07 9.41
C ALA A 27 -94.36 0.83 8.66
N PRO A 28 -94.28 0.93 7.31
CA PRO A 28 -95.26 1.66 6.53
C PRO A 28 -96.63 0.99 6.67
N LYS A 29 -97.65 1.79 6.98
CA LYS A 29 -99.05 1.33 7.07
C LYS A 29 -99.44 0.63 5.77
N ALA A 30 -99.82 -0.64 5.87
CA ALA A 30 -100.27 -1.43 4.73
C ALA A 30 -101.51 -0.79 4.08
N PRO A 31 -101.56 -0.69 2.73
CA PRO A 31 -102.74 -0.15 2.04
C PRO A 31 -103.94 -1.08 2.25
N LYS A 32 -105.13 -0.50 2.48
CA LYS A 32 -106.39 -1.24 2.59
C LYS A 32 -106.69 -1.95 1.26
N LEU A 33 -106.37 -3.24 1.18
CA LEU A 33 -106.68 -4.08 0.03
C LEU A 33 -108.20 -4.29 -0.12
N THR A 34 -108.70 -4.09 -1.34
CA THR A 34 -110.08 -4.35 -1.77
C THR A 34 -110.48 -5.82 -1.57
N SER A 35 -111.78 -6.14 -1.44
CA SER A 35 -112.23 -7.51 -1.11
C SER A 35 -111.75 -8.58 -2.11
N LYS A 36 -111.60 -8.22 -3.39
CA LYS A 36 -110.98 -9.08 -4.42
C LYS A 36 -109.50 -9.38 -4.13
N ALA A 37 -108.72 -8.40 -3.69
CA ALA A 37 -107.29 -8.60 -3.46
C ALA A 37 -107.00 -9.41 -2.19
N LYS A 38 -107.89 -9.36 -1.18
CA LYS A 38 -107.85 -10.28 -0.03
C LYS A 38 -108.12 -11.73 -0.43
N MET A 39 -109.06 -11.96 -1.33
CA MET A 39 -109.36 -13.29 -1.87
C MET A 39 -108.18 -13.87 -2.67
N TYR A 40 -107.57 -13.08 -3.57
CA TYR A 40 -106.37 -13.51 -4.30
C TYR A 40 -105.17 -13.78 -3.39
N SER A 41 -104.98 -12.99 -2.34
CA SER A 41 -103.92 -13.25 -1.34
C SER A 41 -104.18 -14.54 -0.55
N ALA A 42 -105.43 -14.84 -0.20
CA ALA A 42 -105.80 -16.09 0.46
C ALA A 42 -105.59 -17.30 -0.46
N ILE A 43 -105.97 -17.20 -1.74
CA ILE A 43 -105.74 -18.25 -2.75
C ILE A 43 -104.23 -18.49 -2.93
N ASN A 44 -103.43 -17.43 -3.06
CA ASN A 44 -101.98 -17.58 -3.20
C ASN A 44 -101.33 -18.26 -1.98
N LYS A 45 -101.77 -17.95 -0.76
CA LYS A 45 -101.29 -18.63 0.46
C LYS A 45 -101.68 -20.11 0.47
N LEU A 46 -102.90 -20.44 0.06
CA LEU A 46 -103.35 -21.82 -0.04
C LEU A 46 -102.59 -22.58 -1.14
N GLU A 47 -102.35 -21.96 -2.29
CA GLU A 47 -101.55 -22.54 -3.38
C GLU A 47 -100.07 -22.72 -2.97
N GLU A 48 -99.51 -21.81 -2.18
CA GLU A 48 -98.15 -21.91 -1.65
C GLU A 48 -97.99 -23.07 -0.65
N GLU A 49 -98.94 -23.26 0.27
CA GLU A 49 -98.96 -24.44 1.16
C GLU A 49 -99.24 -25.74 0.39
N GLN A 50 -100.07 -25.70 -0.64
CA GLN A 50 -100.31 -26.82 -1.53
C GLN A 50 -99.06 -27.19 -2.35
N ALA A 51 -98.23 -26.22 -2.73
CA ALA A 51 -96.99 -26.45 -3.47
C ALA A 51 -95.93 -27.19 -2.65
N LYS A 52 -95.90 -26.98 -1.31
CA LYS A 52 -94.98 -27.64 -0.38
C LYS A 52 -95.34 -29.10 -0.12
N THR A 53 -96.63 -29.43 -0.13
CA THR A 53 -97.14 -30.75 0.26
C THR A 53 -97.33 -31.70 -0.92
N ARG A 54 -97.53 -31.18 -2.14
CA ARG A 54 -97.73 -32.02 -3.34
C ARG A 54 -96.41 -32.44 -4.00
N PRO A 55 -96.25 -33.72 -4.39
CA PRO A 55 -95.08 -34.19 -5.11
C PRO A 55 -94.93 -33.52 -6.48
N SER A 56 -93.72 -33.05 -6.82
CA SER A 56 -93.42 -32.41 -8.11
C SER A 56 -93.59 -33.38 -9.30
N LEU A 57 -93.32 -34.67 -9.09
CA LEU A 57 -93.42 -35.70 -10.12
C LEU A 57 -94.89 -35.95 -10.56
N GLU A 58 -95.82 -35.87 -9.62
CA GLU A 58 -97.26 -36.03 -9.90
C GLU A 58 -97.82 -34.81 -10.65
N ASP A 59 -97.40 -33.60 -10.25
CA ASP A 59 -97.79 -32.38 -10.95
C ASP A 59 -97.19 -32.30 -12.37
N SER A 60 -96.01 -32.88 -12.59
CA SER A 60 -95.40 -33.02 -13.92
C SER A 60 -96.21 -33.97 -14.83
N LYS A 61 -96.65 -35.13 -14.31
CA LYS A 61 -97.54 -36.04 -15.03
C LYS A 61 -98.89 -35.38 -15.34
N LEU A 62 -99.44 -34.63 -14.39
CA LEU A 62 -100.70 -33.89 -14.57
C LEU A 62 -100.54 -32.76 -15.60
N PHE A 63 -99.39 -32.09 -15.64
CA PHE A 63 -99.08 -31.08 -16.66
C PHE A 63 -99.03 -31.72 -18.07
N GLN A 64 -98.38 -32.88 -18.20
CA GLN A 64 -98.34 -33.60 -19.48
C GLN A 64 -99.74 -34.06 -19.92
N GLY A 65 -100.51 -34.67 -19.01
CA GLY A 65 -101.89 -35.09 -19.29
C GLY A 65 -102.80 -33.92 -19.71
N THR A 66 -102.74 -32.80 -18.99
CA THR A 66 -103.52 -31.60 -19.36
C THR A 66 -103.09 -30.98 -20.68
N CYS A 67 -101.80 -31.05 -21.04
CA CYS A 67 -101.33 -30.64 -22.37
C CYS A 67 -101.87 -31.55 -23.49
N ASP A 68 -101.94 -32.86 -23.26
CA ASP A 68 -102.51 -33.81 -24.22
C ASP A 68 -104.02 -33.61 -24.40
N GLU A 69 -104.74 -33.32 -23.32
CA GLU A 69 -106.16 -32.95 -23.36
C GLU A 69 -106.40 -31.65 -24.13
N ILE A 70 -105.56 -30.63 -23.93
CA ILE A 70 -105.61 -29.38 -24.72
C ILE A 70 -105.33 -29.67 -26.20
N ARG A 71 -104.33 -30.48 -26.53
CA ARG A 71 -104.03 -30.88 -27.92
C ARG A 71 -105.22 -31.61 -28.55
N LYS A 72 -105.85 -32.52 -27.80
CA LYS A 72 -107.07 -33.23 -28.24
C LYS A 72 -108.22 -32.26 -28.49
N SER A 73 -108.53 -31.38 -27.54
CA SER A 73 -109.59 -30.37 -27.72
C SER A 73 -109.31 -29.42 -28.89
N LEU A 74 -108.05 -29.03 -29.12
CA LEU A 74 -107.67 -28.19 -30.27
C LEU A 74 -107.79 -28.95 -31.60
N LYS A 75 -107.46 -30.25 -31.62
CA LYS A 75 -107.64 -31.13 -32.77
C LYS A 75 -109.13 -31.34 -33.08
N ASP A 76 -109.95 -31.56 -32.06
CA ASP A 76 -111.40 -31.68 -32.19
C ASP A 76 -112.02 -30.37 -32.73
N ILE A 77 -111.56 -29.21 -32.24
CA ILE A 77 -111.97 -27.89 -32.77
C ILE A 77 -111.52 -27.72 -34.24
N LEU A 78 -110.34 -28.20 -34.61
CA LEU A 78 -109.82 -28.14 -35.98
C LEU A 78 -110.65 -29.03 -36.92
N ASP A 79 -110.94 -30.26 -36.50
CA ASP A 79 -111.72 -31.23 -37.28
C ASP A 79 -113.18 -30.76 -37.45
N LEU A 80 -113.78 -30.18 -36.41
CA LEU A 80 -115.11 -29.55 -36.47
C LEU A 80 -115.15 -28.29 -37.35
N LYS A 81 -114.03 -27.57 -37.49
CA LYS A 81 -113.91 -26.43 -38.41
C LYS A 81 -113.69 -26.83 -39.87
N LEU A 82 -113.06 -27.98 -40.13
CA LEU A 82 -112.81 -28.49 -41.48
C LEU A 82 -114.06 -29.07 -42.13
N LYS A 83 -114.98 -29.66 -41.34
CA LYS A 83 -116.30 -30.12 -41.81
C LYS A 83 -117.27 -28.93 -41.99
N LYS A 84 -117.19 -28.21 -43.12
CA LYS A 84 -118.17 -27.17 -43.48
C LYS A 84 -119.54 -27.81 -43.82
N ALA A 85 -120.50 -27.80 -42.88
CA ALA A 85 -121.94 -27.54 -43.10
C ALA A 85 -122.80 -28.05 -41.91
N SER A 86 -123.24 -27.14 -41.02
CA SER A 86 -124.51 -27.18 -40.26
C SER A 86 -124.49 -26.11 -39.16
N LYS A 87 -125.64 -25.46 -38.88
CA LYS A 87 -125.81 -24.53 -37.74
C LYS A 87 -125.56 -25.19 -36.37
N THR A 88 -125.53 -26.52 -36.28
CA THR A 88 -125.29 -27.27 -35.03
C THR A 88 -123.83 -27.25 -34.57
N SER A 89 -122.85 -27.11 -35.48
CA SER A 89 -121.42 -27.18 -35.13
C SER A 89 -120.88 -25.95 -34.38
N SER A 90 -121.62 -24.83 -34.33
CA SER A 90 -121.18 -23.63 -33.60
C SER A 90 -121.33 -23.78 -32.08
N ALA A 91 -122.29 -24.57 -31.60
CA ALA A 91 -122.49 -24.83 -30.18
C ALA A 91 -121.40 -25.76 -29.63
N ASP A 92 -121.10 -26.85 -30.36
CA ASP A 92 -120.08 -27.83 -30.00
C ASP A 92 -118.65 -27.23 -29.99
N ILE A 93 -118.35 -26.31 -30.92
CA ILE A 93 -117.09 -25.54 -30.89
C ILE A 93 -117.04 -24.61 -29.67
N GLY A 94 -118.17 -24.06 -29.24
CA GLY A 94 -118.28 -23.26 -28.01
C GLY A 94 -117.97 -24.09 -26.77
N GLU A 95 -118.53 -25.29 -26.66
CA GLU A 95 -118.29 -26.21 -25.55
C GLU A 95 -116.85 -26.72 -25.51
N ALA A 96 -116.29 -27.13 -26.65
CA ALA A 96 -114.88 -27.54 -26.74
C ALA A 96 -113.91 -26.40 -26.37
N ARG A 97 -114.25 -25.14 -26.68
CA ARG A 97 -113.48 -23.96 -26.24
C ARG A 97 -113.55 -23.72 -24.74
N ILE A 98 -114.71 -23.94 -24.11
CA ILE A 98 -114.87 -23.82 -22.66
C ILE A 98 -114.03 -24.90 -21.97
N ASN A 99 -114.10 -26.15 -22.43
CA ASN A 99 -113.29 -27.26 -21.90
C ASN A 99 -111.77 -27.01 -22.09
N ALA A 100 -111.34 -26.54 -23.26
CA ALA A 100 -109.94 -26.14 -23.46
C ALA A 100 -109.52 -25.00 -22.51
N SER A 101 -110.40 -24.03 -22.27
CA SER A 101 -110.14 -22.89 -21.37
C SER A 101 -110.02 -23.33 -19.90
N LEU A 102 -110.80 -24.34 -19.48
CA LEU A 102 -110.65 -24.95 -18.16
C LEU A 102 -109.28 -25.63 -18.00
N HIS A 103 -108.83 -26.40 -19.00
CA HIS A 103 -107.49 -27.00 -18.97
C HIS A 103 -106.36 -25.95 -18.91
N PHE A 104 -106.52 -24.80 -19.58
CA PHE A 104 -105.58 -23.68 -19.45
C PHE A 104 -105.55 -23.06 -18.04
N LEU A 105 -106.67 -23.07 -17.31
CA LEU A 105 -106.69 -22.64 -15.91
C LEU A 105 -105.91 -23.61 -15.02
N THR A 106 -106.06 -24.92 -15.24
CA THR A 106 -105.28 -25.97 -14.55
C THR A 106 -103.78 -25.81 -14.82
N LEU A 107 -103.40 -25.53 -16.07
CA LEU A 107 -102.01 -25.31 -16.47
C LEU A 107 -101.43 -24.02 -15.86
N LYS A 108 -102.22 -22.94 -15.77
CA LYS A 108 -101.83 -21.72 -15.05
C LYS A 108 -101.65 -21.97 -13.56
N LYS A 109 -102.48 -22.81 -12.94
CA LYS A 109 -102.34 -23.20 -11.53
C LYS A 109 -101.05 -24.00 -11.31
N LEU A 110 -100.79 -25.03 -12.12
CA LEU A 110 -99.56 -25.84 -12.05
C LEU A 110 -98.28 -24.98 -12.18
N ASN A 111 -98.28 -24.00 -13.10
CA ASN A 111 -97.16 -23.05 -13.24
C ASN A 111 -96.94 -22.17 -12.01
N ARG A 112 -98.00 -21.78 -11.29
CA ARG A 112 -97.84 -21.00 -10.04
C ARG A 112 -97.26 -21.86 -8.93
N LEU A 113 -97.75 -23.09 -8.78
CA LEU A 113 -97.22 -24.06 -7.80
C LEU A 113 -95.72 -24.30 -8.01
N ASP A 114 -95.29 -24.46 -9.26
CA ASP A 114 -93.87 -24.64 -9.58
C ASP A 114 -93.02 -23.39 -9.26
N LYS A 115 -93.52 -22.19 -9.59
CA LYS A 115 -92.85 -20.93 -9.20
C LYS A 115 -92.72 -20.76 -7.70
N PHE A 116 -93.70 -21.20 -6.91
CA PHE A 116 -93.61 -21.18 -5.45
C PHE A 116 -92.54 -22.15 -4.94
N ARG A 117 -92.44 -23.37 -5.50
CA ARG A 117 -91.38 -24.33 -5.15
C ARG A 117 -89.98 -23.79 -5.46
N ILE A 118 -89.80 -23.20 -6.65
CA ILE A 118 -88.51 -22.62 -7.07
C ILE A 118 -88.10 -21.48 -6.13
N ARG A 119 -89.06 -20.63 -5.73
CA ARG A 119 -88.79 -19.55 -4.78
C ARG A 119 -88.38 -20.10 -3.42
N GLY A 120 -89.12 -21.08 -2.88
CA GLY A 120 -88.80 -21.70 -1.60
C GLY A 120 -87.41 -22.34 -1.58
N ALA A 121 -87.08 -23.13 -2.60
CA ALA A 121 -85.75 -23.73 -2.73
C ALA A 121 -84.62 -22.69 -2.83
N ARG A 122 -84.86 -21.57 -3.52
CA ARG A 122 -83.89 -20.46 -3.62
C ARG A 122 -83.68 -19.75 -2.29
N GLU A 123 -84.73 -19.57 -1.49
CA GLU A 123 -84.64 -18.96 -0.18
C GLU A 123 -83.92 -19.87 0.82
N GLU A 124 -84.25 -21.17 0.84
CA GLU A 124 -83.57 -22.16 1.69
C GLU A 124 -82.09 -22.30 1.36
N THR A 125 -81.74 -22.38 0.08
CA THR A 125 -80.33 -22.45 -0.36
C THR A 125 -79.56 -21.16 -0.04
N ASN A 126 -80.17 -19.99 -0.17
CA ASN A 126 -79.55 -18.73 0.23
C ASN A 126 -79.34 -18.64 1.75
N LEU A 127 -80.29 -19.11 2.56
CA LEU A 127 -80.14 -19.16 4.02
C LEU A 127 -79.02 -20.12 4.43
N ALA A 128 -78.92 -21.29 3.78
CA ALA A 128 -77.81 -22.23 4.01
C ALA A 128 -76.46 -21.62 3.60
N LYS A 129 -76.41 -20.94 2.45
CA LYS A 129 -75.22 -20.23 1.98
C LYS A 129 -74.76 -19.16 2.98
N GLN A 130 -75.68 -18.33 3.49
CA GLN A 130 -75.35 -17.30 4.49
C GLN A 130 -74.74 -17.90 5.77
N LYS A 131 -75.23 -19.07 6.21
CA LYS A 131 -74.63 -19.78 7.35
C LYS A 131 -73.21 -20.26 7.04
N VAL A 132 -72.99 -20.84 5.86
CA VAL A 132 -71.64 -21.27 5.42
C VAL A 132 -70.68 -20.08 5.31
N ASP A 133 -71.13 -18.96 4.75
CA ASP A 133 -70.32 -17.74 4.63
C ASP A 133 -69.94 -17.20 6.02
N SER A 134 -70.85 -17.27 7.00
CA SER A 134 -70.56 -16.86 8.38
C SER A 134 -69.54 -17.75 9.08
N LEU A 135 -69.59 -19.07 8.86
CA LEU A 135 -68.61 -20.02 9.41
C LEU A 135 -67.26 -19.87 8.72
N ASN A 136 -67.25 -19.63 7.41
CA ASN A 136 -66.02 -19.38 6.66
C ASN A 136 -65.33 -18.09 7.14
N LEU A 137 -66.09 -17.05 7.48
CA LEU A 137 -65.53 -15.83 8.07
C LEU A 137 -64.84 -16.10 9.42
N GLN A 138 -65.42 -16.94 10.28
CA GLN A 138 -64.80 -17.35 11.54
C GLN A 138 -63.51 -18.15 11.30
N LEU A 139 -63.52 -19.07 10.33
CA LEU A 139 -62.33 -19.82 9.94
C LEU A 139 -61.21 -18.89 9.43
N GLN A 140 -61.55 -17.90 8.59
CA GLN A 140 -60.57 -16.92 8.09
C GLN A 140 -59.95 -16.10 9.22
N ASN A 141 -60.73 -15.71 10.24
CA ASN A 141 -60.21 -15.02 11.41
C ASN A 141 -59.20 -15.88 12.19
N LEU A 142 -59.51 -17.17 12.40
CA LEU A 142 -58.61 -18.11 13.08
C LEU A 142 -57.34 -18.40 12.26
N LEU A 143 -57.46 -18.54 10.93
CA LEU A 143 -56.31 -18.71 10.04
C LEU A 143 -55.40 -17.48 10.04
N TYR A 144 -55.99 -16.28 10.12
CA TYR A 144 -55.23 -15.04 10.26
C TYR A 144 -54.48 -14.99 11.60
N GLU A 145 -55.16 -15.32 12.70
CA GLU A 145 -54.53 -15.38 14.03
C GLU A 145 -53.40 -16.40 14.09
N LEU A 146 -53.61 -17.61 13.54
CA LEU A 146 -52.59 -18.64 13.43
C LEU A 146 -51.40 -18.17 12.58
N SER A 147 -51.65 -17.53 11.44
CA SER A 147 -50.59 -16.97 10.59
C SER A 147 -49.83 -15.84 11.28
N HIS A 148 -50.53 -14.99 12.04
CA HIS A 148 -49.91 -13.92 12.82
C HIS A 148 -49.01 -14.48 13.92
N LEU A 149 -49.51 -15.43 14.71
CA LEU A 149 -48.74 -16.09 15.77
C LEU A 149 -47.56 -16.86 15.21
N GLN A 150 -47.72 -17.56 14.07
CA GLN A 150 -46.59 -18.21 13.39
C GLN A 150 -45.55 -17.20 12.92
N LYS A 151 -45.95 -16.06 12.35
CA LYS A 151 -45.03 -14.98 11.97
C LYS A 151 -44.33 -14.37 13.18
N GLU A 152 -45.03 -14.21 14.30
CA GLU A 152 -44.48 -13.67 15.53
C GLU A 152 -43.49 -14.65 16.18
N ILE A 153 -43.82 -15.94 16.22
CA ILE A 153 -42.89 -17.00 16.65
C ILE A 153 -41.68 -17.06 15.73
N THR A 154 -41.88 -16.99 14.41
CA THR A 154 -40.78 -16.98 13.43
C THR A 154 -39.90 -15.74 13.64
N LYS A 155 -40.50 -14.57 13.89
CA LYS A 155 -39.79 -13.33 14.21
C LYS A 155 -39.00 -13.44 15.52
N CYS A 156 -39.56 -14.09 16.54
CA CYS A 156 -38.88 -14.35 17.80
C CYS A 156 -37.76 -15.39 17.67
N GLN A 157 -37.91 -16.40 16.80
CA GLN A 157 -36.87 -17.39 16.49
C GLN A 157 -35.76 -16.84 15.58
N GLN A 158 -36.07 -15.81 14.78
CA GLN A 158 -35.10 -15.07 13.97
C GLN A 158 -34.35 -13.99 14.76
N PHE A 159 -34.69 -13.78 16.04
CA PHE A 159 -33.90 -12.93 16.92
C PHE A 159 -32.55 -13.59 17.18
N LYS A 160 -31.58 -13.25 16.34
CA LYS A 160 -30.19 -13.61 16.56
C LYS A 160 -29.67 -12.83 17.74
N SER A 161 -29.15 -13.54 18.73
CA SER A 161 -28.45 -12.91 19.82
C SER A 161 -27.08 -12.42 19.34
N LYS A 162 -26.68 -11.19 19.69
CA LYS A 162 -25.43 -10.55 19.21
C LYS A 162 -24.15 -11.37 19.46
N HIS A 163 -24.20 -12.38 20.32
CA HIS A 163 -23.07 -13.23 20.69
C HIS A 163 -22.94 -14.53 19.87
N GLU A 164 -23.88 -14.85 18.96
CA GLU A 164 -23.81 -16.07 18.13
C GLU A 164 -22.77 -15.98 17.01
N ASP A 165 -22.44 -14.77 16.55
CA ASP A 165 -21.47 -14.54 15.46
C ASP A 165 -20.04 -14.25 15.99
N ILE A 166 -19.79 -14.43 17.29
CA ILE A 166 -18.46 -14.19 17.90
C ILE A 166 -17.71 -15.53 17.95
N ASP A 167 -16.66 -15.65 17.15
CA ASP A 167 -15.72 -16.78 17.19
C ASP A 167 -15.01 -16.81 18.54
N LEU A 168 -15.39 -17.78 19.38
CA LEU A 168 -14.84 -17.98 20.71
C LEU A 168 -13.71 -19.00 20.70
N ILE A 169 -12.69 -18.77 21.53
CA ILE A 169 -11.57 -19.70 21.78
C ILE A 169 -12.13 -21.10 22.13
N PRO A 170 -11.63 -22.20 21.53
CA PRO A 170 -12.09 -23.56 21.81
C PRO A 170 -12.10 -23.88 23.31
N VAL A 171 -13.05 -24.74 23.72
CA VAL A 171 -13.28 -25.04 25.15
C VAL A 171 -12.04 -25.68 25.78
N GLU A 172 -11.30 -26.52 25.05
CA GLU A 172 -10.07 -27.13 25.59
C GLU A 172 -8.95 -26.11 25.85
N GLU A 173 -8.85 -25.10 25.00
CA GLU A 173 -7.84 -24.04 25.08
C GLU A 173 -8.20 -23.02 26.17
N PHE A 174 -9.49 -22.68 26.30
CA PHE A 174 -10.01 -21.88 27.40
C PHE A 174 -9.70 -22.50 28.77
N HIS A 175 -9.88 -23.82 28.93
CA HIS A 175 -9.56 -24.50 30.20
C HIS A 175 -8.06 -24.55 30.52
N ARG A 176 -7.18 -24.42 29.51
CA ARG A 176 -5.72 -24.45 29.66
C ARG A 176 -5.14 -23.08 30.00
N GLU A 177 -5.67 -22.01 29.39
CA GLU A 177 -5.07 -20.68 29.41
C GLU A 177 -5.80 -19.68 30.31
N ALA A 178 -7.05 -19.97 30.70
CA ALA A 178 -7.80 -19.09 31.59
C ALA A 178 -7.25 -19.13 33.03
N PRO A 179 -7.15 -17.97 33.72
CA PRO A 179 -6.74 -17.88 35.12
C PRO A 179 -7.61 -18.74 36.05
N GLU A 180 -7.00 -19.32 37.10
CA GLU A 180 -7.70 -20.18 38.08
C GLU A 180 -8.90 -19.49 38.76
N SER A 181 -8.94 -18.15 38.81
CA SER A 181 -10.07 -17.37 39.32
C SER A 181 -11.35 -17.49 38.47
N ILE A 182 -11.23 -17.69 37.16
CA ILE A 182 -12.34 -17.85 36.21
C ILE A 182 -12.72 -19.33 36.09
N VAL A 183 -11.72 -20.23 36.07
CA VAL A 183 -11.91 -21.68 35.97
C VAL A 183 -12.49 -22.27 37.26
N GLY A 184 -12.18 -21.68 38.43
CA GLY A 184 -12.74 -22.09 39.72
C GLY A 184 -14.26 -21.98 39.81
N ALA A 185 -14.85 -20.97 39.15
CA ALA A 185 -16.30 -20.76 39.11
C ALA A 185 -17.07 -21.77 38.23
N VAL A 186 -16.36 -22.50 37.35
CA VAL A 186 -16.95 -23.52 36.46
C VAL A 186 -17.12 -24.87 37.17
N LYS A 187 -16.32 -25.13 38.22
CA LYS A 187 -16.35 -26.43 38.95
C LYS A 187 -17.62 -26.62 39.79
N ASP A 188 -18.30 -25.56 40.20
CA ASP A 188 -19.48 -25.64 41.06
C ASP A 188 -20.81 -25.82 40.30
N SER A 189 -20.83 -25.73 38.96
CA SER A 189 -22.06 -25.89 38.17
C SER A 189 -21.82 -26.46 36.75
N PRO A 190 -21.60 -27.78 36.62
CA PRO A 190 -21.32 -28.43 35.33
C PRO A 190 -22.56 -28.57 34.41
N ALA A 191 -23.72 -28.01 34.78
CA ALA A 191 -25.00 -28.32 34.13
C ALA A 191 -25.61 -27.20 33.27
N ASN A 192 -25.03 -25.98 33.21
CA ASN A 192 -25.63 -24.87 32.47
C ASN A 192 -24.71 -24.33 31.34
N PRO A 193 -24.93 -24.73 30.06
CA PRO A 193 -24.13 -24.30 28.91
C PRO A 193 -24.03 -22.78 28.73
N HIS A 194 -25.07 -22.04 29.13
CA HIS A 194 -25.10 -20.58 29.03
C HIS A 194 -24.05 -19.90 29.91
N GLN A 195 -23.85 -20.42 31.13
CA GLN A 195 -22.91 -19.83 32.09
C GLN A 195 -21.45 -20.04 31.69
N LEU A 196 -21.14 -21.19 31.06
CA LEU A 196 -19.84 -21.45 30.46
C LEU A 196 -19.55 -20.48 29.30
N GLN A 197 -20.55 -20.16 28.48
CA GLN A 197 -20.39 -19.23 27.38
C GLN A 197 -20.14 -17.78 27.83
N LEU A 198 -20.81 -17.33 28.90
CA LEU A 198 -20.55 -16.02 29.49
C LEU A 198 -19.11 -15.88 30.02
N LEU A 199 -18.62 -16.91 30.72
CA LEU A 199 -17.24 -16.90 31.25
C LEU A 199 -16.18 -16.92 30.13
N ARG A 200 -16.46 -17.61 29.01
CA ARG A 200 -15.60 -17.57 27.81
C ARG A 200 -15.58 -16.17 27.17
N LEU A 201 -16.74 -15.53 27.05
CA LEU A 201 -16.86 -14.17 26.52
C LEU A 201 -16.10 -13.13 27.37
N ASP A 202 -16.19 -13.25 28.70
CA ASP A 202 -15.48 -12.34 29.61
C ASP A 202 -13.95 -12.50 29.51
N TYR A 203 -13.46 -13.74 29.42
CA TYR A 203 -12.04 -14.00 29.23
C TYR A 203 -11.51 -13.43 27.92
N GLU A 204 -12.25 -13.63 26.81
CA GLU A 204 -11.84 -13.11 25.52
C GLU A 204 -11.88 -11.59 25.46
N ASN A 205 -12.83 -10.94 26.14
CA ASN A 205 -12.86 -9.50 26.29
C ASN A 205 -11.59 -8.96 26.98
N ILE A 206 -11.13 -9.63 28.05
CA ILE A 206 -9.87 -9.28 28.72
C ILE A 206 -8.70 -9.44 27.75
N GLN A 207 -8.63 -10.57 27.05
CA GLN A 207 -7.54 -10.85 26.11
C GLN A 207 -7.49 -9.82 24.96
N ARG A 208 -8.64 -9.46 24.38
CA ARG A 208 -8.74 -8.44 23.33
C ARG A 208 -8.36 -7.04 23.84
N LYS A 209 -8.66 -6.70 25.11
CA LYS A 209 -8.20 -5.44 25.72
C LYS A 209 -6.68 -5.41 25.87
N ASP A 210 -6.07 -6.51 26.27
CA ASP A 210 -4.62 -6.62 26.40
C ASP A 210 -3.94 -6.51 25.02
N MET A 211 -4.47 -7.20 24.01
CA MET A 211 -3.98 -7.09 22.63
C MET A 211 -4.13 -5.67 22.07
N ASN A 212 -5.24 -4.98 22.34
CA ASN A 212 -5.43 -3.60 21.91
C ASN A 212 -4.42 -2.65 22.57
N THR A 213 -4.08 -2.90 23.84
CA THR A 213 -3.06 -2.14 24.56
C THR A 213 -1.67 -2.39 23.96
N ALA A 214 -1.37 -3.63 23.56
CA ALA A 214 -0.12 -3.97 22.87
C ALA A 214 -0.06 -3.35 21.46
N LEU A 215 -1.16 -3.36 20.72
CA LEU A 215 -1.28 -2.72 19.41
C LEU A 215 -0.97 -1.22 19.51
N SER A 216 -1.57 -0.52 20.47
CA SER A 216 -1.31 0.91 20.69
C SER A 216 0.17 1.21 20.96
N LYS A 217 0.86 0.39 21.76
CA LYS A 217 2.31 0.55 22.00
C LYS A 217 3.14 0.36 20.72
N LEU A 218 2.75 -0.61 19.87
CA LEU A 218 3.43 -0.85 18.59
C LEU A 218 3.15 0.27 17.58
N GLU A 219 1.97 0.88 17.61
CA GLU A 219 1.64 2.04 16.78
C GLU A 219 2.46 3.27 17.19
N ASP A 220 2.60 3.53 18.49
CA ASP A 220 3.46 4.60 19.02
C ASP A 220 4.93 4.39 18.61
N ALA A 221 5.42 3.14 18.68
CA ALA A 221 6.77 2.79 18.26
C ALA A 221 6.97 2.97 16.74
N ARG A 222 5.96 2.60 15.93
CA ARG A 222 5.96 2.82 14.48
C ARG A 222 6.04 4.31 14.14
N GLU A 223 5.25 5.15 14.81
CA GLU A 223 5.24 6.59 14.58
C GLU A 223 6.57 7.24 14.98
N ALA A 224 7.17 6.81 16.10
CA ALA A 224 8.49 7.25 16.51
C ALA A 224 9.57 6.89 15.47
N LEU A 225 9.54 5.67 14.92
CA LEU A 225 10.45 5.23 13.86
C LEU A 225 10.23 6.00 12.56
N GLU A 226 8.99 6.24 12.17
CA GLU A 226 8.66 7.01 10.96
C GLU A 226 9.19 8.44 11.05
N LYS A 227 9.07 9.08 12.23
CA LYS A 227 9.66 10.39 12.49
C LYS A 227 11.19 10.37 12.40
N GLN A 228 11.86 9.34 12.95
CA GLN A 228 13.31 9.20 12.83
C GLN A 228 13.75 8.99 11.37
N ILE A 229 13.00 8.21 10.59
CA ILE A 229 13.27 8.00 9.16
C ILE A 229 13.11 9.32 8.38
N GLY A 230 12.08 10.11 8.69
CA GLY A 230 11.87 11.44 8.10
C GLY A 230 13.09 12.35 8.30
N VAL A 231 13.53 12.52 9.55
CA VAL A 231 14.71 13.35 9.88
C VAL A 231 15.98 12.86 9.16
N LYS A 232 16.19 11.55 9.06
CA LYS A 232 17.33 10.98 8.32
C LYS A 232 17.25 11.21 6.81
N ARG A 233 16.06 11.12 6.22
CA ARG A 233 15.84 11.42 4.79
C ARG A 233 16.12 12.90 4.49
N ASP A 234 15.65 13.81 5.34
CA ASP A 234 15.89 15.24 5.17
C ASP A 234 17.39 15.57 5.24
N LYS A 235 18.11 14.92 6.17
CA LYS A 235 19.57 15.05 6.26
C LYS A 235 20.31 14.50 5.04
N LEU A 236 19.84 13.40 4.45
CA LEU A 236 20.40 12.88 3.19
C LEU A 236 20.08 13.79 1.99
N ALA A 237 18.88 14.35 1.96
CA ALA A 237 18.45 15.29 0.93
C ALA A 237 19.26 16.60 0.99
N SER A 238 19.65 17.08 2.18
CA SER A 238 20.51 18.26 2.32
C SER A 238 21.99 17.99 2.01
N LEU A 239 22.48 16.75 2.22
CA LEU A 239 23.86 16.38 1.92
C LEU A 239 24.14 16.28 0.41
N LYS A 240 23.17 15.80 -0.37
CA LYS A 240 23.30 15.60 -1.82
C LYS A 240 23.69 16.87 -2.60
N PRO A 241 23.04 18.03 -2.42
CA PRO A 241 23.46 19.27 -3.10
C PRO A 241 24.80 19.80 -2.57
N GLN A 242 25.14 19.60 -1.30
CA GLN A 242 26.45 19.99 -0.76
C GLN A 242 27.58 19.18 -1.41
N LEU A 243 27.40 17.87 -1.57
CA LEU A 243 28.35 17.00 -2.28
C LEU A 243 28.46 17.35 -3.76
N ALA A 244 27.35 17.66 -4.43
CA ALA A 244 27.36 18.09 -5.82
C ALA A 244 28.13 19.41 -6.00
N ASN A 245 27.92 20.38 -5.10
CA ASN A 245 28.64 21.65 -5.11
C ASN A 245 30.15 21.44 -4.87
N ILE A 246 30.53 20.58 -3.92
CA ILE A 246 31.95 20.25 -3.68
C ILE A 246 32.57 19.58 -4.93
N LEU A 247 31.86 18.66 -5.59
CA LEU A 247 32.34 18.03 -6.82
C LEU A 247 32.51 19.03 -7.96
N GLU A 248 31.60 19.99 -8.10
CA GLU A 248 31.67 21.04 -9.13
C GLU A 248 32.85 22.00 -8.86
N VAL A 249 33.03 22.44 -7.61
CA VAL A 249 34.10 23.35 -7.19
C VAL A 249 35.49 22.68 -7.29
N THR A 250 35.59 21.37 -7.05
CA THR A 250 36.88 20.66 -7.06
C THR A 250 37.31 20.16 -8.44
N LYS A 251 36.39 20.11 -9.42
CA LYS A 251 36.65 19.62 -10.78
C LYS A 251 37.82 20.30 -11.51
N PRO A 252 37.98 21.65 -11.47
CA PRO A 252 39.09 22.32 -12.16
C PRO A 252 40.47 21.95 -11.57
N VAL A 253 40.54 21.74 -10.26
CA VAL A 253 41.77 21.34 -9.56
C VAL A 253 42.10 19.87 -9.81
N GLN A 254 41.08 19.01 -9.93
CA GLN A 254 41.25 17.59 -10.25
C GLN A 254 41.75 17.36 -11.67
N GLU A 255 41.23 18.13 -12.64
CA GLU A 255 41.69 18.12 -14.03
C GLU A 255 43.16 18.61 -14.13
N TYR A 256 43.56 19.55 -13.28
CA TYR A 256 44.94 20.04 -13.19
C TYR A 256 45.92 19.04 -12.55
N LEU A 257 45.45 18.19 -11.64
CA LEU A 257 46.28 17.23 -10.89
C LEU A 257 46.27 15.80 -11.49
N GLU A 258 45.58 15.56 -12.61
CA GLU A 258 45.49 14.27 -13.30
C GLU A 258 45.05 13.09 -12.39
N MET A 259 44.13 13.33 -11.45
CA MET A 259 43.67 12.31 -10.50
C MET A 259 42.26 11.78 -10.83
N PRO A 260 42.11 10.62 -11.51
CA PRO A 260 40.80 10.02 -11.78
C PRO A 260 40.22 9.28 -10.55
N LEU A 261 39.02 9.66 -10.14
CA LEU A 261 38.32 9.26 -8.89
C LEU A 261 37.75 7.83 -8.83
N THR A 262 38.13 6.91 -9.73
CA THR A 262 37.37 5.65 -9.92
C THR A 262 38.11 4.34 -9.66
N GLN A 263 39.42 4.32 -9.41
CA GLN A 263 40.16 3.05 -9.25
C GLN A 263 40.42 2.60 -7.79
N GLU A 264 40.40 3.48 -6.79
CA GLU A 264 40.75 3.12 -5.39
C GLU A 264 39.55 2.94 -4.43
N ARG A 265 38.31 3.09 -4.91
CA ARG A 265 37.12 3.08 -4.04
C ARG A 265 36.73 1.71 -3.47
N ASP A 266 37.17 0.62 -4.09
CA ASP A 266 36.81 -0.73 -3.65
C ASP A 266 37.63 -1.18 -2.43
N GLN A 267 38.86 -0.68 -2.25
CA GLN A 267 39.65 -0.89 -1.03
C GLN A 267 39.10 -0.12 0.19
N LEU A 268 38.28 0.92 -0.02
CA LEU A 268 37.73 1.79 1.03
C LEU A 268 36.43 1.28 1.69
N ALA A 269 35.88 0.15 1.27
CA ALA A 269 34.60 -0.34 1.79
C ALA A 269 34.67 -0.72 3.28
N LEU A 270 35.77 -1.37 3.70
CA LEU A 270 35.99 -1.80 5.09
C LEU A 270 36.29 -0.60 6.02
N HIS A 271 37.03 0.39 5.51
CA HIS A 271 37.48 1.55 6.26
C HIS A 271 36.37 2.57 6.59
N ARG A 272 35.20 2.49 5.94
CA ARG A 272 34.02 3.32 6.29
C ARG A 272 33.48 3.06 7.69
N HIS A 273 33.79 1.89 8.24
CA HIS A 273 33.33 1.48 9.56
C HIS A 273 34.32 1.87 10.67
N LEU A 274 35.49 2.41 10.33
CA LEU A 274 36.46 2.89 11.32
C LEU A 274 35.97 4.16 12.04
N PRO A 275 36.17 4.27 13.36
CA PRO A 275 36.00 5.52 14.09
C PRO A 275 36.85 6.63 13.49
N HIS A 276 36.35 7.87 13.52
CA HIS A 276 36.98 9.01 12.87
C HIS A 276 38.47 9.22 13.21
N PRO A 277 38.93 9.06 14.47
CA PRO A 277 40.37 9.12 14.79
C PRO A 277 41.21 7.99 14.15
N LEU A 278 40.68 6.76 14.10
CA LEU A 278 41.35 5.62 13.47
C LEU A 278 41.34 5.73 11.95
N PHE A 279 40.29 6.32 11.37
CA PHE A 279 40.22 6.62 9.94
C PHE A 279 41.29 7.63 9.52
N ILE A 280 41.50 8.71 10.29
CA ILE A 280 42.58 9.67 10.02
C ILE A 280 43.95 8.98 10.10
N LEU A 281 44.17 8.15 11.12
CA LEU A 281 45.41 7.42 11.31
C LEU A 281 45.68 6.46 10.13
N TYR A 282 44.66 5.76 9.65
CA TYR A 282 44.73 4.95 8.43
C TYR A 282 45.01 5.79 7.17
N GLU A 283 44.34 6.92 6.96
CA GLU A 283 44.63 7.78 5.80
C GLU A 283 46.06 8.33 5.83
N THR A 284 46.60 8.67 7.01
CA THR A 284 47.98 9.17 7.11
C THR A 284 49.02 8.14 6.69
N LYS A 285 48.74 6.83 6.84
CA LYS A 285 49.59 5.75 6.31
C LYS A 285 49.71 5.82 4.78
N ASN A 286 48.61 6.04 4.06
CA ASN A 286 48.59 6.05 2.59
C ASN A 286 49.42 7.20 2.00
N PHE A 287 49.65 8.28 2.75
CA PHE A 287 50.52 9.39 2.33
C PHE A 287 52.03 9.11 2.47
N TYR A 288 52.44 8.14 3.31
CA TYR A 288 53.86 7.81 3.54
C TYR A 288 54.21 6.34 3.24
N PRO A 289 53.95 5.83 2.02
CA PRO A 289 53.95 4.40 1.69
C PRO A 289 55.34 3.76 1.54
N LYS A 290 56.44 4.52 1.47
CA LYS A 290 57.78 3.94 1.20
C LYS A 290 58.37 3.15 2.38
N ASP A 291 57.74 3.22 3.55
CA ASP A 291 58.38 2.94 4.84
C ASP A 291 57.53 2.06 5.79
N LEU A 292 56.35 1.60 5.37
CA LEU A 292 55.39 0.81 6.18
C LEU A 292 54.75 -0.32 5.35
N GLN A 293 54.56 -1.51 5.93
CA GLN A 293 54.00 -2.70 5.27
C GLN A 293 52.87 -3.35 6.10
N ASP A 294 51.91 -4.03 5.45
CA ASP A 294 50.66 -4.56 6.02
C ASP A 294 50.73 -6.01 6.53
N LEU A 295 49.94 -6.29 7.57
CA LEU A 295 49.40 -7.62 7.92
C LEU A 295 47.88 -7.46 8.15
N GLU A 296 47.07 -7.91 7.19
CA GLU A 296 45.60 -7.92 7.29
C GLU A 296 45.13 -9.15 8.08
N ASN A 297 44.25 -8.95 9.07
CA ASN A 297 43.41 -10.02 9.60
C ASN A 297 42.09 -9.99 8.82
N ASP A 298 41.95 -10.94 7.90
CA ASP A 298 40.79 -11.13 7.00
C ASP A 298 39.54 -11.74 7.69
N ASP A 299 39.52 -11.85 9.02
CA ASP A 299 38.42 -12.50 9.73
C ASP A 299 37.33 -11.49 10.14
N ILE A 300 36.58 -11.01 9.14
CA ILE A 300 35.31 -10.30 9.36
C ILE A 300 34.20 -11.34 9.40
N GLY A 301 34.16 -12.09 10.50
CA GLY A 301 32.90 -12.55 11.07
C GLY A 301 32.21 -11.34 11.70
N ALA A 302 31.51 -10.54 10.88
CA ALA A 302 30.44 -9.69 11.40
C ALA A 302 29.31 -10.61 11.87
N ASP A 303 29.50 -11.21 13.04
CA ASP A 303 28.42 -11.83 13.77
C ASP A 303 27.52 -10.67 14.21
N GLU A 304 26.46 -10.41 13.44
CA GLU A 304 25.28 -9.72 13.94
C GLU A 304 24.61 -10.63 14.98
N SER A 305 25.29 -10.90 16.10
CA SER A 305 24.61 -11.24 17.33
C SER A 305 23.92 -9.96 17.80
N ARG A 306 22.70 -9.78 17.31
CA ARG A 306 21.69 -9.03 18.04
C ARG A 306 21.70 -9.58 19.46
N ASP A 307 22.23 -8.80 20.39
CA ASP A 307 21.96 -8.95 21.81
C ASP A 307 20.47 -8.67 22.02
N ASP A 308 19.64 -9.66 21.69
CA ASP A 308 18.28 -9.82 22.21
C ASP A 308 18.39 -10.25 23.68
N GLU A 309 18.90 -9.36 24.55
CA GLU A 309 18.91 -9.57 26.01
C GLU A 309 18.36 -8.38 26.82
N ASP A 310 17.52 -7.52 26.20
CA ASP A 310 16.81 -6.44 26.93
C ASP A 310 15.31 -6.72 27.19
N GLU A 311 14.86 -7.98 27.14
CA GLU A 311 13.52 -8.40 27.61
C GLU A 311 13.49 -9.35 28.82
N ALA A 312 14.64 -9.62 29.46
CA ALA A 312 14.73 -10.52 30.61
C ALA A 312 15.13 -9.82 31.92
N ASN A 313 14.60 -8.63 32.24
CA ASN A 313 14.83 -8.03 33.57
C ASN A 313 13.64 -7.31 34.20
N SER A 314 12.43 -7.84 34.04
CA SER A 314 11.24 -7.40 34.78
C SER A 314 10.68 -8.43 35.77
N LYS A 315 11.37 -9.56 36.00
CA LYS A 315 10.97 -10.59 36.98
C LYS A 315 12.12 -11.11 37.86
N ALA A 316 12.85 -10.23 38.53
CA ALA A 316 13.72 -10.65 39.65
C ALA A 316 13.95 -9.53 40.68
N LYS A 317 12.86 -9.00 41.27
CA LYS A 317 12.92 -8.29 42.56
C LYS A 317 11.94 -8.91 43.54
N ARG A 318 12.35 -10.01 44.17
CA ARG A 318 11.88 -10.44 45.49
C ARG A 318 12.83 -11.49 46.07
N SER A 319 13.85 -11.02 46.78
CA SER A 319 14.13 -11.43 48.17
C SER A 319 15.53 -11.01 48.61
N LYS A 320 15.65 -10.80 49.93
CA LYS A 320 16.87 -10.69 50.75
C LYS A 320 17.55 -9.32 50.81
N LYS A 321 17.01 -8.52 51.74
CA LYS A 321 17.78 -7.68 52.67
C LYS A 321 18.88 -8.52 53.35
N GLY A 322 20.10 -7.99 53.42
CA GLY A 322 21.13 -8.49 54.32
C GLY A 322 22.57 -8.16 53.88
N SER A 323 23.29 -7.44 54.74
CA SER A 323 24.75 -7.20 54.74
C SER A 323 25.32 -6.17 53.75
N SER A 324 25.45 -4.94 54.24
CA SER A 324 26.25 -3.85 53.71
C SER A 324 27.67 -3.94 54.28
N GLY A 325 28.67 -4.16 53.41
CA GLY A 325 30.08 -4.08 53.82
C GLY A 325 31.11 -4.33 52.71
N ALA A 326 30.77 -5.05 51.63
CA ALA A 326 31.75 -5.48 50.61
C ALA A 326 31.30 -5.27 49.14
N LYS A 327 30.47 -4.24 48.86
CA LYS A 327 29.89 -3.98 47.51
C LYS A 327 30.41 -2.72 46.80
N ALA A 328 31.31 -1.96 47.42
CA ALA A 328 31.79 -0.71 46.83
C ALA A 328 32.87 -0.94 45.75
N SER A 329 33.80 -1.89 45.93
CA SER A 329 34.88 -2.12 44.95
C SER A 329 34.39 -2.84 43.68
N THR A 330 33.49 -3.82 43.81
CA THR A 330 32.93 -4.57 42.67
C THR A 330 32.11 -3.69 41.73
N LYS A 331 31.38 -2.70 42.26
CA LYS A 331 30.57 -1.77 41.46
C LYS A 331 31.41 -0.70 40.75
N ALA A 332 32.57 -0.35 41.30
CA ALA A 332 33.52 0.55 40.65
C ALA A 332 34.25 -0.16 39.49
N ASP A 333 34.59 -1.43 39.67
CA ASP A 333 35.19 -2.26 38.62
C ASP A 333 34.24 -2.53 37.44
N GLU A 334 32.96 -2.82 37.68
CA GLU A 334 31.94 -2.96 36.63
C GLU A 334 31.77 -1.66 35.82
N ARG A 335 31.77 -0.50 36.49
CA ARG A 335 31.67 0.81 35.83
C ARG A 335 32.92 1.15 35.01
N LEU A 336 34.10 0.79 35.52
CA LEU A 336 35.37 1.00 34.81
C LEU A 336 35.45 0.10 33.56
N GLN A 337 34.94 -1.13 33.61
CA GLN A 337 34.85 -2.01 32.43
C GLN A 337 33.91 -1.46 31.35
N VAL A 338 32.78 -0.85 31.74
CA VAL A 338 31.89 -0.18 30.77
C VAL A 338 32.61 1.01 30.10
N LEU A 339 33.39 1.78 30.85
CA LEU A 339 34.15 2.91 30.29
C LEU A 339 35.31 2.47 29.39
N LEU A 340 36.00 1.38 29.73
CA LEU A 340 37.14 0.85 28.98
C LEU A 340 36.73 0.00 27.76
N LYS A 341 35.47 -0.01 27.35
CA LYS A 341 35.03 -0.72 26.13
C LYS A 341 35.72 -0.13 24.89
N THR A 342 36.39 -1.00 24.15
CA THR A 342 37.04 -0.68 22.89
C THR A 342 36.07 -0.84 21.73
N HIS A 343 36.30 -0.09 20.66
CA HIS A 343 35.66 -0.32 19.37
C HIS A 343 36.12 -1.67 18.80
N PRO A 344 35.25 -2.44 18.11
CA PRO A 344 35.61 -3.76 17.59
C PRO A 344 36.67 -3.71 16.47
N LEU A 345 36.80 -2.58 15.77
CA LEU A 345 37.84 -2.38 14.76
C LEU A 345 39.08 -1.70 15.37
N GLU A 346 40.25 -2.24 15.03
CA GLU A 346 41.58 -1.81 15.47
C GLU A 346 42.46 -1.51 14.24
N VAL A 347 43.55 -0.77 14.42
CA VAL A 347 44.52 -0.47 13.33
C VAL A 347 45.91 -0.88 13.76
N ASP A 348 46.56 -1.72 12.95
CA ASP A 348 47.92 -2.22 13.20
C ASP A 348 48.93 -1.54 12.28
N ILE A 349 50.07 -1.13 12.84
CA ILE A 349 51.15 -0.44 12.14
C ILE A 349 52.49 -1.06 12.49
N GLU A 350 53.23 -1.52 11.48
CA GLU A 350 54.60 -2.03 11.65
C GLU A 350 55.65 -1.02 11.18
N LEU A 351 56.61 -0.72 12.06
CA LEU A 351 57.73 0.19 11.80
C LEU A 351 59.05 -0.59 11.78
N TYR A 352 59.63 -0.73 10.60
CA TYR A 352 60.91 -1.42 10.38
C TYR A 352 62.11 -0.50 10.64
N LEU A 353 63.19 -1.06 11.22
CA LEU A 353 64.49 -0.38 11.29
C LEU A 353 65.20 -0.42 9.93
N PRO A 354 65.98 0.63 9.59
CA PRO A 354 66.83 0.66 8.39
C PRO A 354 68.08 -0.21 8.60
N ASP A 355 67.89 -1.53 8.70
CA ASP A 355 68.96 -2.53 8.71
C ASP A 355 68.82 -3.43 7.47
N GLU A 356 69.92 -3.92 6.90
CA GLU A 356 69.91 -4.63 5.60
C GLU A 356 69.02 -5.90 5.60
N SER A 357 68.65 -6.43 6.77
CA SER A 357 67.87 -7.67 6.93
C SER A 357 66.35 -7.48 7.09
N ARG A 358 65.82 -6.26 7.33
CA ARG A 358 64.38 -5.99 7.63
C ARG A 358 63.73 -6.88 8.71
N ASN A 359 64.50 -7.59 9.53
CA ASN A 359 63.96 -8.54 10.52
C ASN A 359 63.63 -7.93 11.89
N THR A 360 63.95 -6.65 12.11
CA THR A 360 63.67 -5.95 13.36
C THR A 360 62.64 -4.84 13.15
N TYR A 361 61.51 -4.94 13.83
CA TYR A 361 60.40 -4.00 13.70
C TYR A 361 59.62 -3.81 15.01
N VAL A 362 58.91 -2.69 15.11
CA VAL A 362 57.97 -2.39 16.19
C VAL A 362 56.56 -2.44 15.63
N HIS A 363 55.72 -3.27 16.23
CA HIS A 363 54.31 -3.39 15.91
C HIS A 363 53.48 -2.56 16.91
N LEU A 364 52.66 -1.66 16.37
CA LEU A 364 51.82 -0.72 17.10
C LEU A 364 50.36 -1.03 16.79
N ASN A 365 49.62 -1.51 17.78
CA ASN A 365 48.19 -1.80 17.69
C ASN A 365 47.39 -0.66 18.32
N PHE A 366 46.58 0.04 17.53
CA PHE A 366 45.78 1.19 17.94
C PHE A 366 44.32 0.79 18.17
N LYS A 367 43.80 1.10 19.37
CA LYS A 367 42.42 0.83 19.78
C LYS A 367 41.69 2.11 20.14
N TYR A 368 40.41 2.21 19.76
CA TYR A 368 39.58 3.37 20.10
C TYR A 368 38.67 3.08 21.29
N LEU A 369 38.79 3.86 22.36
CA LEU A 369 37.95 3.78 23.55
C LEU A 369 36.79 4.75 23.38
N TYR A 370 35.67 4.28 22.82
CA TYR A 370 34.60 5.16 22.35
C TYR A 370 33.84 5.88 23.47
N ASN A 371 33.73 5.28 24.66
CA ASN A 371 33.14 5.92 25.84
C ASN A 371 34.07 6.98 26.45
N LEU A 372 35.37 6.90 26.16
CA LEU A 372 36.38 7.84 26.66
C LEU A 372 36.85 8.84 25.60
N GLU A 373 36.49 8.63 24.33
CA GLU A 373 36.87 9.42 23.16
C GLU A 373 38.39 9.60 23.00
N ILE A 374 39.17 8.55 23.33
CA ILE A 374 40.64 8.52 23.25
C ILE A 374 41.13 7.28 22.50
N VAL A 375 42.34 7.37 21.95
CA VAL A 375 43.04 6.27 21.28
C VAL A 375 44.11 5.67 22.21
N GLY A 376 44.10 4.36 22.42
CA GLY A 376 45.17 3.63 23.11
C GLY A 376 46.11 2.96 22.11
N VAL A 377 47.41 2.85 22.45
CA VAL A 377 48.38 2.07 21.65
C VAL A 377 48.98 0.94 22.49
N LYS A 378 49.04 -0.25 21.90
CA LYS A 378 49.76 -1.41 22.43
C LYS A 378 50.98 -1.67 21.56
N THR A 379 52.13 -1.91 22.20
CA THR A 379 53.41 -2.05 21.51
C THR A 379 53.91 -3.49 21.62
N THR A 380 54.41 -4.06 20.53
CA THR A 380 55.14 -5.33 20.54
C THR A 380 56.41 -5.20 19.71
N ILE A 381 57.55 -5.60 20.26
CA ILE A 381 58.85 -5.49 19.59
C ILE A 381 59.25 -6.84 19.04
N HIS A 382 59.60 -6.88 17.76
CA HIS A 382 60.14 -8.06 17.09
C HIS A 382 61.61 -7.81 16.76
N LEU A 383 62.48 -8.59 17.40
CA LEU A 383 63.94 -8.52 17.21
C LEU A 383 64.41 -9.74 16.40
N ASP A 384 65.41 -9.54 15.53
CA ASP A 384 66.05 -10.62 14.82
C ASP A 384 66.65 -11.67 15.77
N LYS A 385 66.68 -12.94 15.36
CA LYS A 385 67.11 -14.09 16.19
C LYS A 385 68.55 -13.95 16.68
N ASP A 386 69.42 -13.38 15.85
CA ASP A 386 70.83 -13.15 16.18
C ASP A 386 70.99 -12.07 17.25
N ILE A 387 70.21 -10.99 17.16
CA ILE A 387 70.16 -9.90 18.14
C ILE A 387 69.59 -10.41 19.47
N LYS A 388 68.51 -11.21 19.42
CA LYS A 388 67.86 -11.79 20.59
C LYS A 388 68.74 -12.79 21.35
N SER A 389 69.62 -13.51 20.65
CA SER A 389 70.57 -14.45 21.28
C SER A 389 71.76 -13.75 21.96
N SER A 390 72.11 -12.54 21.50
CA SER A 390 73.23 -11.75 22.01
C SER A 390 72.88 -10.94 23.26
N LEU A 391 71.62 -10.47 23.34
CA LEU A 391 71.07 -9.65 24.43
C LEU A 391 70.55 -10.56 25.56
N GLY A 392 71.01 -10.32 26.79
CA GLY A 392 70.50 -10.97 28.00
C GLY A 392 69.13 -10.40 28.44
N ASP A 393 68.91 -10.19 29.73
CA ASP A 393 67.66 -9.64 30.29
C ASP A 393 67.22 -8.36 29.55
N LEU A 394 66.08 -8.45 28.83
CA LEU A 394 65.54 -7.43 27.90
C LEU A 394 64.83 -6.27 28.61
N GLU A 395 65.27 -5.89 29.82
CA GLU A 395 64.58 -4.93 30.69
C GLU A 395 64.41 -3.53 30.05
N LEU A 396 65.36 -3.09 29.21
CA LEU A 396 65.29 -1.82 28.48
C LEU A 396 64.41 -1.85 27.22
N LEU A 397 63.97 -3.04 26.80
CA LEU A 397 63.15 -3.29 25.62
C LEU A 397 61.76 -3.82 26.02
N LEU A 398 61.33 -3.60 27.27
CA LEU A 398 59.97 -3.91 27.69
C LEU A 398 58.97 -3.00 26.94
N PRO A 399 57.85 -3.55 26.43
CA PRO A 399 56.84 -2.80 25.69
C PRO A 399 56.31 -1.55 26.41
N ASP A 400 56.17 -1.63 27.73
CA ASP A 400 55.52 -0.61 28.57
C ASP A 400 56.37 0.67 28.69
N GLY A 401 57.70 0.56 28.51
CA GLY A 401 58.64 1.66 28.74
C GLY A 401 59.21 2.32 27.48
N LEU A 402 59.17 1.64 26.32
CA LEU A 402 59.86 2.08 25.10
C LEU A 402 59.36 3.45 24.59
N LEU A 403 58.03 3.62 24.55
CA LEU A 403 57.37 4.78 23.96
C LEU A 403 57.00 5.87 24.98
N SER A 404 57.38 5.67 26.25
CA SER A 404 57.20 6.68 27.29
C SER A 404 58.11 7.90 27.02
N HIS A 405 57.60 9.10 27.32
CA HIS A 405 58.35 10.36 27.21
C HIS A 405 58.95 10.60 25.82
N LEU A 406 58.21 10.26 24.76
CA LEU A 406 58.65 10.41 23.37
C LEU A 406 58.60 11.87 22.89
N ASP A 407 57.55 12.62 23.27
CA ASP A 407 57.28 14.01 22.85
C ASP A 407 57.07 14.95 24.07
N GLY A 408 57.98 14.88 25.06
CA GLY A 408 58.00 15.78 26.22
C GLY A 408 58.19 15.11 27.59
N GLU A 409 58.50 15.92 28.61
CA GLU A 409 58.90 15.46 29.96
C GLU A 409 57.75 14.87 30.80
N THR A 410 56.49 14.97 30.37
CA THR A 410 55.31 14.63 31.18
C THR A 410 54.44 13.49 30.61
N ASP A 411 54.78 12.93 29.45
CA ASP A 411 53.93 11.93 28.77
C ASP A 411 54.34 10.49 29.15
N SER A 412 53.93 10.07 30.36
CA SER A 412 54.18 8.71 30.88
C SER A 412 53.18 7.67 30.38
N GLY A 413 52.06 8.09 29.78
CA GLY A 413 50.96 7.20 29.35
C GLY A 413 50.05 6.70 30.48
N MET A 414 50.31 7.09 31.73
CA MET A 414 49.53 6.66 32.91
C MET A 414 48.39 7.63 33.27
N GLU A 415 48.42 8.84 32.74
CA GLU A 415 47.39 9.87 32.92
C GLU A 415 46.53 10.02 31.66
N SER A 416 45.25 10.36 31.83
CA SER A 416 44.35 10.63 30.71
C SER A 416 44.73 11.94 30.01
N PRO A 417 44.95 11.95 28.67
CA PRO A 417 45.22 13.17 27.90
C PRO A 417 44.06 14.17 27.92
N ASN A 418 42.83 13.72 28.16
CA ASN A 418 41.64 14.55 28.24
C ASN A 418 41.44 15.10 29.67
N PRO A 419 41.57 16.43 29.90
CA PRO A 419 41.38 17.04 31.21
C PRO A 419 39.94 16.91 31.74
N GLY A 420 38.93 16.89 30.86
CA GLY A 420 37.53 16.74 31.24
C GLY A 420 37.20 15.33 31.76
N MET A 421 37.93 14.33 31.29
CA MET A 421 37.77 12.94 31.75
C MET A 421 38.30 12.72 33.16
N ASP A 422 39.34 13.46 33.57
CA ASP A 422 39.86 13.42 34.94
C ASP A 422 38.77 13.80 35.97
N HIS A 423 37.89 14.74 35.62
CA HIS A 423 36.71 15.10 36.44
C HIS A 423 35.67 13.96 36.50
N VAL A 424 35.39 13.30 35.36
CA VAL A 424 34.44 12.18 35.28
C VAL A 424 34.93 10.98 36.08
N LEU A 425 36.23 10.63 35.96
CA LEU A 425 36.86 9.55 36.71
C LEU A 425 36.86 9.83 38.23
N LYS A 426 37.16 11.07 38.64
CA LYS A 426 37.05 11.52 40.03
C LYS A 426 35.62 11.45 40.57
N THR A 427 34.63 11.84 39.76
CA THR A 427 33.19 11.76 40.11
C THR A 427 32.75 10.30 40.32
N LEU A 428 33.39 9.36 39.61
CA LEU A 428 33.13 7.93 39.72
C LEU A 428 33.96 7.23 40.81
N GLY A 429 34.82 7.96 41.53
CA GLY A 429 35.64 7.44 42.64
C GLY A 429 36.89 6.68 42.19
N ILE A 430 37.36 6.89 40.97
CA ILE A 430 38.53 6.21 40.39
C ILE A 430 39.71 7.21 40.36
N THR A 431 40.71 6.98 41.21
CA THR A 431 41.85 7.90 41.39
C THR A 431 43.02 7.65 40.45
N SER A 432 43.21 6.41 39.99
CA SER A 432 44.21 6.03 38.97
C SER A 432 43.80 4.72 38.29
N CYS A 433 44.10 4.55 37.00
CA CYS A 433 43.84 3.31 36.29
C CYS A 433 44.98 2.31 36.57
N PRO A 434 44.70 1.06 36.99
CA PRO A 434 45.76 0.10 37.25
C PRO A 434 46.47 -0.30 35.94
N PRO A 435 47.82 -0.40 35.95
CA PRO A 435 48.61 -0.70 34.75
C PRO A 435 48.24 -2.03 34.08
N THR A 436 47.75 -3.00 34.85
CA THR A 436 47.26 -4.29 34.34
C THR A 436 46.08 -4.16 33.39
N LYS A 437 45.17 -3.21 33.59
CA LYS A 437 44.02 -2.99 32.68
C LYS A 437 44.42 -2.19 31.44
N LEU A 438 45.44 -1.33 31.54
CA LEU A 438 45.98 -0.57 30.41
C LEU A 438 46.76 -1.46 29.42
N ASN A 439 47.38 -2.55 29.89
CA ASN A 439 48.03 -3.53 29.02
C ASN A 439 47.06 -4.28 28.07
N ASP A 440 45.77 -4.31 28.41
CA ASP A 440 44.71 -4.92 27.60
C ASP A 440 44.14 -3.94 26.56
N VAL A 441 43.95 -2.67 26.93
CA VAL A 441 43.31 -1.64 26.09
C VAL A 441 44.28 -0.70 25.35
N GLY A 442 45.56 -0.67 25.76
CA GLY A 442 46.60 0.20 25.22
C GLY A 442 46.80 1.49 26.05
N PHE A 443 48.02 2.04 25.99
CA PHE A 443 48.39 3.26 26.70
C PHE A 443 47.94 4.51 25.93
N PRO A 444 47.21 5.45 26.56
CA PRO A 444 46.72 6.65 25.91
C PRO A 444 47.78 7.77 25.90
N PHE A 445 48.87 7.62 25.17
CA PHE A 445 49.87 8.68 25.07
C PHE A 445 49.31 9.93 24.35
N ARG A 446 49.89 11.10 24.63
CA ARG A 446 49.48 12.35 23.99
C ARG A 446 49.83 12.36 22.50
N TRP A 447 51.01 11.86 22.15
CA TRP A 447 51.43 11.77 20.75
C TRP A 447 50.50 10.86 19.93
N VAL A 448 49.92 9.82 20.53
CA VAL A 448 48.92 8.94 19.88
C VAL A 448 47.64 9.70 19.55
N GLN A 449 47.19 10.57 20.45
CA GLN A 449 46.02 11.42 20.18
C GLN A 449 46.29 12.36 19.00
N LEU A 450 47.49 12.96 18.94
CA LEU A 450 47.89 13.85 17.87
C LEU A 450 47.96 13.14 16.50
N LEU A 451 48.41 11.88 16.47
CA LEU A 451 48.35 11.04 15.26
C LEU A 451 46.90 10.76 14.82
N GLY A 452 45.99 10.56 15.78
CA GLY A 452 44.55 10.43 15.52
C GLY A 452 43.83 11.76 15.24
N GLY A 453 44.56 12.88 15.16
CA GLY A 453 44.00 14.22 14.93
C GLY A 453 43.33 14.88 16.13
N LEU A 454 43.41 14.26 17.32
CA LEU A 454 42.86 14.77 18.57
C LEU A 454 43.89 15.65 19.29
N ASN A 455 43.58 16.94 19.50
CA ASN A 455 44.46 17.89 20.18
C ASN A 455 43.86 18.35 21.52
N PHE A 456 44.33 17.77 22.62
CA PHE A 456 43.91 18.13 23.97
C PHE A 456 44.76 19.29 24.55
N PRO A 457 44.13 20.30 25.19
CA PRO A 457 44.85 21.42 25.81
C PRO A 457 45.68 20.98 27.03
N GLN A 458 46.83 21.62 27.25
CA GLN A 458 47.77 21.28 28.34
C GLN A 458 47.35 21.95 29.67
N LYS A 459 47.49 21.24 30.79
CA LYS A 459 47.33 21.80 32.15
C LYS A 459 48.48 22.78 32.45
N THR A 460 48.29 24.08 32.18
CA THR A 460 49.16 25.15 32.72
C THR A 460 48.63 25.61 34.07
N LYS A 461 49.51 25.82 35.06
CA LYS A 461 49.15 26.20 36.46
C LYS A 461 48.41 27.54 36.62
N ASP A 462 48.20 28.32 35.55
CA ASP A 462 47.74 29.72 35.63
C ASP A 462 46.35 30.01 35.03
N GLN A 463 45.50 29.00 34.78
CA GLN A 463 44.15 29.25 34.25
C GLN A 463 43.11 28.33 34.91
N GLU A 464 42.74 28.65 36.16
CA GLU A 464 41.69 27.95 36.90
C GLU A 464 40.28 28.55 36.76
N ASP A 465 40.07 29.67 36.05
CA ASP A 465 38.75 30.27 35.95
C ASP A 465 38.27 30.47 34.50
N ASN A 466 37.08 29.90 34.22
CA ASN A 466 36.14 30.25 33.13
C ASN A 466 36.16 29.50 31.77
N ARG A 467 36.28 28.16 31.71
CA ARG A 467 35.81 27.39 30.52
C ARG A 467 35.19 26.03 30.85
N GLU A 468 34.08 25.99 31.57
CA GLU A 468 33.39 24.72 31.92
C GLU A 468 32.31 24.25 30.93
N ARG A 469 32.13 24.89 29.75
CA ARG A 469 31.02 24.52 28.84
C ARG A 469 31.40 23.99 27.45
N ASP A 470 32.66 24.07 27.02
CA ASP A 470 33.06 23.69 25.65
C ASP A 470 34.10 22.55 25.56
N LEU A 471 34.41 21.83 26.66
CA LEU A 471 35.46 20.80 26.66
C LEU A 471 35.03 19.39 26.20
N HIS A 472 33.74 19.17 25.90
CA HIS A 472 33.22 17.82 25.60
C HIS A 472 33.13 17.49 24.10
N THR A 473 33.73 18.26 23.20
CA THR A 473 33.67 17.94 21.76
C THR A 473 34.90 18.44 21.01
N ILE A 474 36.06 17.86 21.31
CA ILE A 474 37.24 18.03 20.47
C ILE A 474 37.07 17.15 19.24
N ARG A 475 36.94 17.77 18.06
CA ARG A 475 36.80 17.04 16.81
C ARG A 475 38.18 16.68 16.24
N PRO A 476 38.36 15.45 15.72
CA PRO A 476 39.62 15.06 15.10
C PRO A 476 39.91 15.93 13.86
N ASN A 477 41.12 16.48 13.76
CA ASN A 477 41.57 17.33 12.66
C ASN A 477 42.79 16.71 11.95
N GLN A 478 42.66 16.54 10.64
CA GLN A 478 43.68 15.92 9.79
C GLN A 478 44.96 16.76 9.66
N ASP A 479 44.88 18.09 9.78
CA ASP A 479 46.06 18.98 9.66
C ASP A 479 47.02 18.84 10.84
N VAL A 480 46.48 18.52 12.01
CA VAL A 480 47.26 18.26 13.23
C VAL A 480 48.10 16.99 13.06
N ALA A 481 47.50 15.93 12.50
CA ALA A 481 48.21 14.68 12.23
C ALA A 481 49.30 14.89 11.17
N LYS A 482 48.97 15.52 10.02
CA LYS A 482 49.90 15.72 8.89
C LYS A 482 51.21 16.41 9.27
N THR A 483 51.17 17.39 10.18
CA THR A 483 52.36 18.14 10.60
C THR A 483 53.27 17.39 11.59
N ARG A 484 52.75 16.38 12.29
CA ARG A 484 53.44 15.70 13.41
C ARG A 484 53.83 14.25 13.12
N VAL A 485 53.14 13.58 12.21
CA VAL A 485 53.36 12.15 11.86
C VAL A 485 54.83 11.86 11.54
N GLN A 486 55.46 12.64 10.66
CA GLN A 486 56.85 12.40 10.24
C GLN A 486 57.83 12.55 11.40
N GLY A 487 57.64 13.56 12.27
CA GLY A 487 58.48 13.78 13.44
C GLY A 487 58.36 12.65 14.46
N ILE A 488 57.13 12.17 14.73
CA ILE A 488 56.89 11.09 15.69
C ILE A 488 57.45 9.76 15.18
N ILE A 489 57.21 9.39 13.91
CA ILE A 489 57.75 8.15 13.34
C ILE A 489 59.29 8.15 13.40
N HIS A 490 59.93 9.29 13.11
CA HIS A 490 61.38 9.42 13.22
C HIS A 490 61.87 9.25 14.66
N LEU A 491 61.20 9.88 15.64
CA LEU A 491 61.54 9.75 17.06
C LEU A 491 61.39 8.31 17.58
N ILE A 492 60.37 7.56 17.11
CA ILE A 492 60.21 6.14 17.48
C ILE A 492 61.39 5.31 16.96
N ARG A 493 61.83 5.55 15.72
CA ARG A 493 62.98 4.86 15.13
C ARG A 493 64.27 5.17 15.89
N GLU A 494 64.58 6.46 16.10
CA GLU A 494 65.77 6.88 16.85
C GLU A 494 65.76 6.29 18.27
N ARG A 495 64.59 6.27 18.94
CA ARG A 495 64.43 5.69 20.27
C ARG A 495 64.73 4.18 20.26
N LEU A 496 64.20 3.44 19.28
CA LEU A 496 64.45 2.00 19.17
C LEU A 496 65.93 1.70 18.90
N GLU A 497 66.55 2.42 17.97
CA GLU A 497 68.00 2.29 17.67
C GLU A 497 68.85 2.57 18.90
N ALA A 498 68.57 3.67 19.60
CA ALA A 498 69.28 4.04 20.83
C ALA A 498 69.13 2.97 21.93
N ARG A 499 67.94 2.40 22.11
CA ARG A 499 67.69 1.37 23.13
C ARG A 499 68.34 0.04 22.80
N VAL A 500 68.31 -0.38 21.53
CA VAL A 500 69.02 -1.57 21.08
C VAL A 500 70.53 -1.40 21.24
N ALA A 501 71.08 -0.23 20.90
CA ALA A 501 72.50 0.09 21.09
C ALA A 501 72.90 0.09 22.58
N LEU A 502 72.09 0.72 23.44
CA LEU A 502 72.32 0.75 24.89
C LEU A 502 72.27 -0.65 25.52
N GLN A 503 71.31 -1.47 25.12
CA GLN A 503 71.19 -2.85 25.60
C GLN A 503 72.41 -3.70 25.16
N LYS A 504 72.92 -3.51 23.93
CA LYS A 504 74.17 -4.13 23.47
C LYS A 504 75.34 -3.72 24.37
N GLN A 505 75.50 -2.42 24.64
CA GLN A 505 76.56 -1.89 25.52
C GLN A 505 76.48 -2.43 26.95
N ILE A 506 75.28 -2.47 27.55
CA ILE A 506 75.09 -3.00 28.91
C ILE A 506 75.39 -4.49 28.96
N THR A 507 74.98 -5.25 27.95
CA THR A 507 75.28 -6.68 27.87
C THR A 507 76.80 -6.92 27.79
N LEU A 508 77.52 -6.08 27.05
CA LEU A 508 79.00 -6.12 27.02
C LEU A 508 79.59 -5.80 28.41
N LEU A 509 79.10 -4.75 29.09
CA LEU A 509 79.56 -4.38 30.43
C LEU A 509 79.29 -5.46 31.50
N GLN A 510 78.19 -6.20 31.37
CA GLN A 510 77.88 -7.35 32.23
C GLN A 510 78.81 -8.54 31.96
N LYS A 511 79.14 -8.80 30.69
CA LYS A 511 80.06 -9.87 30.26
C LYS A 511 81.55 -9.52 30.51
N ALA A 512 81.88 -8.25 30.70
CA ALA A 512 83.25 -7.73 30.84
C ALA A 512 84.06 -8.20 32.07
N LYS A 513 83.57 -9.17 32.86
CA LYS A 513 84.32 -9.78 33.98
C LYS A 513 85.66 -10.44 33.57
N MET A 514 85.96 -10.57 32.27
CA MET A 514 87.14 -11.27 31.73
C MET A 514 87.92 -10.49 30.64
N ILE A 515 87.56 -9.24 30.29
CA ILE A 515 88.15 -8.51 29.15
C ILE A 515 88.71 -7.15 29.63
N ASP A 516 89.97 -6.83 29.31
CA ASP A 516 90.48 -5.46 29.43
C ASP A 516 89.64 -4.57 28.48
N ILE A 517 88.82 -3.67 29.04
CA ILE A 517 87.86 -2.79 28.34
C ILE A 517 88.51 -1.96 27.20
N ALA A 518 89.84 -1.94 27.12
CA ALA A 518 90.60 -1.30 26.05
C ALA A 518 90.35 -1.88 24.64
N LEU A 519 89.68 -3.04 24.48
CA LEU A 519 89.56 -3.75 23.20
C LEU A 519 88.24 -3.55 22.41
N GLU A 520 87.23 -2.83 22.93
CA GLU A 520 85.96 -2.60 22.21
C GLU A 520 85.46 -1.14 22.28
N ILE A 521 86.34 -0.18 22.59
CA ILE A 521 86.03 1.23 22.42
C ILE A 521 86.03 1.53 20.91
N PRO A 522 84.97 2.14 20.32
CA PRO A 522 84.97 2.48 18.89
C PRO A 522 86.22 3.29 18.52
N ASN A 523 86.85 2.95 17.40
CA ASN A 523 88.13 3.55 16.96
C ASN A 523 88.11 5.09 16.97
N GLU A 524 86.94 5.69 16.76
CA GLU A 524 86.69 7.13 16.73
C GLU A 524 86.96 7.81 18.09
N VAL A 525 86.61 7.17 19.20
CA VAL A 525 86.72 7.72 20.56
C VAL A 525 87.93 7.18 21.33
N GLN A 526 88.70 6.27 20.74
CA GLN A 526 89.92 5.73 21.34
C GLN A 526 90.95 6.83 21.66
N SER A 527 90.94 7.93 20.89
CA SER A 527 91.79 9.11 21.12
C SER A 527 91.45 9.91 22.40
N TRP A 528 90.27 9.71 22.98
CA TRP A 528 89.82 10.44 24.17
C TRP A 528 90.33 9.81 25.47
N PHE A 529 90.88 8.59 25.40
CA PHE A 529 91.34 7.82 26.54
C PHE A 529 92.86 7.57 26.48
N PRO A 530 93.55 7.50 27.63
CA PRO A 530 94.96 7.13 27.66
C PRO A 530 95.15 5.66 27.28
N LEU A 531 96.24 5.35 26.55
CA LEU A 531 96.59 3.99 26.08
C LEU A 531 96.76 2.95 27.19
N LYS A 532 96.93 3.36 28.45
CA LYS A 532 97.07 2.48 29.62
C LYS A 532 96.06 2.86 30.70
N ALA A 533 95.09 1.99 30.96
CA ALA A 533 94.17 2.09 32.09
C ALA A 533 94.61 1.17 33.23
N SER A 534 94.76 1.71 34.44
CA SER A 534 95.18 0.94 35.64
C SER A 534 94.01 0.39 36.47
N SER A 535 92.78 0.77 36.14
CA SER A 535 91.56 0.41 36.86
C SER A 535 90.73 -0.57 36.04
N ARG A 536 90.19 -1.61 36.67
CA ARG A 536 89.39 -2.66 36.02
C ARG A 536 87.95 -2.65 36.51
N LEU A 537 87.01 -2.82 35.58
CA LEU A 537 85.61 -3.05 35.91
C LEU A 537 85.45 -4.43 36.54
N ARG A 538 84.85 -4.47 37.72
CA ARG A 538 84.59 -5.71 38.46
C ARG A 538 83.15 -6.17 38.34
N ASN A 539 82.20 -5.25 38.37
CA ASN A 539 80.79 -5.58 38.37
C ASN A 539 79.91 -4.49 37.76
N TRP A 540 78.87 -4.90 37.04
CA TRP A 540 77.76 -4.07 36.57
C TRP A 540 76.46 -4.78 36.89
N THR A 541 75.61 -4.19 37.72
CA THR A 541 74.33 -4.79 38.16
C THR A 541 73.21 -3.78 38.12
N ALA A 542 72.01 -4.18 37.68
CA ALA A 542 70.81 -3.37 37.81
C ALA A 542 70.42 -3.20 39.30
N VAL A 543 69.81 -2.06 39.62
CA VAL A 543 69.30 -1.71 40.95
C VAL A 543 67.85 -1.26 40.76
N ASN A 544 66.96 -1.53 41.70
CA ASN A 544 65.59 -1.00 41.60
C ASN A 544 65.47 0.38 42.29
N TRP A 545 64.42 1.13 41.97
CA TRP A 545 64.19 2.47 42.52
C TRP A 545 64.21 2.50 44.05
N GLU A 546 63.54 1.54 44.69
CA GLU A 546 63.48 1.47 46.16
C GLU A 546 64.86 1.23 46.80
N GLN A 547 65.70 0.36 46.22
CA GLN A 547 67.09 0.18 46.67
C GLN A 547 67.94 1.41 46.38
N TYR A 548 67.75 2.07 45.23
CA TYR A 548 68.49 3.28 44.87
C TYR A 548 68.17 4.44 45.83
N LYS A 549 66.89 4.60 46.18
CA LYS A 549 66.38 5.62 47.10
C LYS A 549 66.84 5.39 48.54
N LEU A 550 66.98 4.14 48.98
CA LEU A 550 67.42 3.79 50.33
C LEU A 550 68.90 4.11 50.61
N LEU A 551 69.73 4.27 49.58
CA LEU A 551 71.17 4.51 49.74
C LEU A 551 71.42 5.96 50.20
N GLU A 552 72.09 6.15 51.35
CA GLU A 552 72.41 7.48 51.88
C GLU A 552 73.20 8.37 50.91
N VAL A 553 73.97 7.75 50.01
CA VAL A 553 74.81 8.45 49.03
C VAL A 553 73.98 9.14 47.93
N THR A 554 72.78 8.65 47.62
CA THR A 554 71.93 9.12 46.51
C THR A 554 70.83 10.07 46.95
N GLN A 555 70.58 10.23 48.26
CA GLN A 555 69.49 11.07 48.79
C GLN A 555 69.49 12.50 48.27
N HIS A 556 70.67 13.10 48.07
CA HIS A 556 70.79 14.45 47.52
C HIS A 556 70.30 14.58 46.07
N LEU A 557 70.41 13.49 45.27
CA LEU A 557 69.91 13.47 43.89
C LEU A 557 68.40 13.29 43.85
N VAL A 558 67.85 12.47 44.76
CA VAL A 558 66.41 12.25 44.90
C VAL A 558 65.71 13.51 45.40
N GLN A 559 66.24 14.16 46.44
CA GLN A 559 65.68 15.42 46.96
C GLN A 559 65.84 16.59 45.98
N GLY A 560 66.89 16.58 45.16
CA GLY A 560 67.14 17.57 44.12
C GLY A 560 66.30 17.38 42.85
N GLY A 561 65.47 16.33 42.76
CA GLY A 561 64.66 16.03 41.57
C GLY A 561 65.48 15.70 40.32
N ALA A 562 66.78 15.42 40.46
CA ALA A 562 67.66 15.09 39.33
C ALA A 562 67.41 13.67 38.79
N VAL A 563 66.74 12.85 39.59
CA VAL A 563 66.49 11.42 39.36
C VAL A 563 65.05 11.12 39.79
N ASP A 564 64.34 10.32 38.99
CA ASP A 564 62.93 9.97 39.19
C ASP A 564 62.71 8.45 39.18
N GLU A 565 61.51 7.99 39.55
CA GLU A 565 61.17 6.57 39.61
C GLU A 565 61.14 5.86 38.24
N ASN A 566 61.09 6.62 37.14
CA ASN A 566 61.02 6.10 35.77
C ASN A 566 62.42 5.90 35.15
N ASP A 567 63.48 6.28 35.85
CA ASP A 567 64.87 6.13 35.40
C ASP A 567 65.37 4.68 35.51
N PHE A 568 66.33 4.32 34.66
CA PHE A 568 67.01 3.02 34.73
C PHE A 568 68.23 3.10 35.63
N PHE A 569 68.26 2.27 36.68
CA PHE A 569 69.27 2.33 37.72
C PHE A 569 70.28 1.20 37.63
N TYR A 570 71.56 1.56 37.64
CA TYR A 570 72.67 0.61 37.60
C TYR A 570 73.71 0.91 38.68
N ARG A 571 74.41 -0.13 39.11
CA ARG A 571 75.54 -0.07 40.02
C ARG A 571 76.77 -0.65 39.35
N LEU A 572 77.76 0.22 39.17
CA LEU A 572 79.08 -0.06 38.63
C LEU A 572 80.09 -0.19 39.78
N GLN A 573 80.96 -1.19 39.74
CA GLN A 573 82.07 -1.34 40.68
C GLN A 573 83.40 -1.44 39.94
N ILE A 574 84.29 -0.48 40.16
CA ILE A 574 85.63 -0.41 39.57
C ILE A 574 86.68 -0.64 40.66
N ASN A 575 87.64 -1.52 40.40
CA ASN A 575 88.72 -1.83 41.34
C ASN A 575 90.08 -1.43 40.75
N ARG A 576 90.96 -0.94 41.63
CA ARG A 576 92.39 -0.82 41.39
C ARG A 576 93.11 -1.59 42.49
N GLU A 577 93.60 -2.77 42.15
CA GLU A 577 94.24 -3.68 43.11
C GLU A 577 95.54 -3.06 43.67
N PRO A 578 95.86 -3.24 44.97
CA PRO A 578 95.14 -4.02 45.99
C PRO A 578 94.27 -3.20 46.96
N THR A 579 94.11 -1.87 46.81
CA THR A 579 93.60 -1.02 47.91
C THR A 579 92.41 -0.08 47.62
N ALA A 580 91.96 0.11 46.37
CA ALA A 580 90.89 1.06 46.05
C ALA A 580 89.70 0.41 45.31
N THR A 581 88.49 0.66 45.81
CA THR A 581 87.22 0.25 45.18
C THR A 581 86.32 1.47 45.00
N LEU A 582 85.90 1.75 43.77
CA LEU A 582 84.96 2.83 43.44
C LEU A 582 83.61 2.20 43.06
N ILE A 583 82.54 2.64 43.71
CA ILE A 583 81.16 2.29 43.36
C ILE A 583 80.54 3.52 42.67
N ALA A 584 80.04 3.36 41.45
CA ALA A 584 79.23 4.38 40.79
C ALA A 584 77.78 3.90 40.68
N LEU A 585 76.85 4.67 41.18
CA LEU A 585 75.41 4.48 40.99
C LEU A 585 74.98 5.38 39.84
N ILE A 586 74.36 4.80 38.82
CA ILE A 586 74.10 5.43 37.54
C ILE A 586 72.59 5.44 37.33
N ALA A 587 72.02 6.60 37.06
CA ALA A 587 70.63 6.76 36.63
C ALA A 587 70.62 7.18 35.15
N ILE A 588 70.03 6.35 34.30
CA ILE A 588 69.87 6.60 32.86
C ILE A 588 68.44 7.06 32.61
N LYS A 589 68.28 8.25 32.01
CA LYS A 589 66.97 8.80 31.67
C LYS A 589 66.30 8.01 30.52
N PRO A 590 64.96 7.89 30.48
CA PRO A 590 64.27 7.15 29.43
C PRO A 590 64.46 7.65 27.98
N ASP A 591 64.85 8.90 27.81
CA ASP A 591 65.10 9.58 26.53
C ASP A 591 66.59 9.63 26.15
N TYR A 592 67.44 8.81 26.77
CA TYR A 592 68.83 8.61 26.33
C TYR A 592 68.87 8.27 24.82
N PRO A 593 69.73 8.94 24.00
CA PRO A 593 70.91 9.74 24.37
C PRO A 593 70.67 11.24 24.57
N ASN A 594 69.44 11.75 24.43
CA ASN A 594 69.16 13.20 24.49
C ASN A 594 69.55 13.81 25.85
N ARG A 595 69.35 13.06 26.94
CA ARG A 595 69.82 13.40 28.28
C ARG A 595 70.94 12.45 28.72
N ASN A 596 71.98 13.04 29.29
CA ASN A 596 73.15 12.31 29.78
C ASN A 596 72.80 11.54 31.07
N PRO A 597 73.38 10.34 31.29
CA PRO A 597 73.23 9.62 32.54
C PRO A 597 73.82 10.38 33.73
N VAL A 598 73.19 10.25 34.89
CA VAL A 598 73.61 10.87 36.15
C VAL A 598 74.42 9.85 36.96
N PHE A 599 75.62 10.25 37.41
CA PHE A 599 76.53 9.38 38.17
C PHE A 599 76.67 9.87 39.61
N CYS A 600 76.48 8.97 40.57
CA CYS A 600 76.80 9.16 41.98
C CYS A 600 77.96 8.25 42.38
N LEU A 601 79.09 8.85 42.76
CA LEU A 601 80.36 8.15 43.00
C LEU A 601 80.63 7.99 44.49
N ASN A 602 81.00 6.78 44.91
CA ASN A 602 81.40 6.43 46.26
C ASN A 602 82.72 5.65 46.25
N LEU A 603 83.80 6.28 46.72
CA LEU A 603 85.14 5.71 46.75
C LEU A 603 85.47 5.13 48.12
N HIS A 604 85.86 3.85 48.16
CA HIS A 604 86.37 3.15 49.33
C HIS A 604 87.89 2.93 49.18
N TRP A 605 88.68 3.64 49.99
CA TRP A 605 90.15 3.58 49.97
C TRP A 605 90.73 3.72 51.38
N LYS A 606 91.60 2.78 51.79
CA LYS A 606 92.35 2.81 53.07
C LYS A 606 91.50 3.05 54.35
N GLY A 607 90.36 2.36 54.50
CA GLY A 607 89.58 2.36 55.73
C GLY A 607 88.75 3.62 56.00
N ASP A 608 88.85 4.64 55.13
CA ASP A 608 88.05 5.85 55.19
C ASP A 608 86.93 5.78 54.14
N SER A 609 85.69 5.93 54.58
CA SER A 609 84.51 5.92 53.72
C SER A 609 83.81 7.27 53.78
N SER A 610 84.32 8.26 53.02
CA SER A 610 83.50 9.31 52.38
C SER A 610 84.35 10.38 51.68
N VAL A 611 84.52 10.27 50.37
CA VAL A 611 84.65 11.46 49.52
C VAL A 611 83.48 11.42 48.55
N LYS A 612 82.42 12.20 48.86
CA LYS A 612 81.28 12.41 47.96
C LYS A 612 81.74 13.38 46.86
N MET A 613 81.90 12.90 45.63
CA MET A 613 82.12 13.77 44.47
C MET A 613 80.91 13.66 43.54
N THR A 614 80.18 14.76 43.40
CA THR A 614 79.13 14.95 42.41
C THR A 614 79.72 15.74 41.25
N PHE A 615 79.80 15.17 40.04
CA PHE A 615 80.26 15.89 38.86
C PHE A 615 79.07 16.57 38.17
N TYR A 616 78.98 17.90 38.26
CA TYR A 616 78.14 18.72 37.40
C TYR A 616 79.06 19.60 36.56
N ARG A 617 79.21 19.35 35.26
CA ARG A 617 80.07 20.15 34.40
C ARG A 617 79.24 21.18 33.64
N ALA A 618 79.01 22.32 34.28
CA ALA A 618 78.84 23.60 33.60
C ALA A 618 80.24 24.10 33.19
N LEU A 619 80.58 24.08 31.89
CA LEU A 619 81.62 24.90 31.24
C LEU A 619 81.81 24.48 29.78
N CYS A 620 81.19 25.23 28.86
CA CYS A 620 81.73 25.56 27.54
C CYS A 620 81.02 26.82 27.01
N ALA A 621 81.29 27.95 27.66
CA ALA A 621 81.13 29.26 27.04
C ALA A 621 82.54 29.86 26.89
N GLY A 622 82.96 30.15 25.66
CA GLY A 622 84.17 30.92 25.40
C GLY A 622 84.92 30.59 24.11
N PHE A 623 84.70 31.45 23.10
CA PHE A 623 85.58 31.73 21.95
C PHE A 623 85.59 30.79 20.73
N LYS A 624 84.89 31.22 19.66
CA LYS A 624 85.56 31.76 18.44
C LYS A 624 84.62 32.62 17.58
N LYS A 625 85.03 33.89 17.42
CA LYS A 625 84.56 34.97 16.55
C LYS A 625 84.17 34.54 15.11
N ARG A 626 83.11 35.14 14.53
CA ARG A 626 83.15 36.30 13.58
C ARG A 626 81.71 36.62 13.05
N ARG A 627 81.28 37.88 13.16
CA ARG A 627 80.12 38.49 12.43
C ARG A 627 80.54 38.81 10.96
N PRO A 628 79.65 39.10 9.97
CA PRO A 628 78.22 39.42 10.04
C PRO A 628 77.32 38.75 8.94
N ILE A 629 76.18 38.15 9.29
CA ILE A 629 75.11 37.75 8.33
C ILE A 629 73.77 38.45 8.63
N GLY A 630 73.72 39.29 9.66
CA GLY A 630 72.48 39.96 10.12
C GLY A 630 72.01 41.16 9.31
N GLN A 631 72.80 41.68 8.36
CA GLN A 631 72.39 42.83 7.52
C GLN A 631 71.92 42.43 6.11
N THR A 632 72.14 41.19 5.68
CA THR A 632 71.70 40.71 4.34
C THR A 632 70.30 40.12 4.38
N ILE A 633 69.89 39.49 5.49
CA ILE A 633 68.57 38.83 5.62
C ILE A 633 67.42 39.84 5.82
N PHE A 634 67.71 41.02 6.40
CA PHE A 634 66.69 42.07 6.58
C PHE A 634 66.37 42.79 5.25
N LEU A 635 67.36 42.94 4.35
CA LEU A 635 67.19 43.58 3.04
C LEU A 635 66.55 42.66 1.98
N THR A 636 66.76 41.35 2.05
CA THR A 636 66.12 40.39 1.12
C THR A 636 64.65 40.11 1.47
N SER A 637 64.28 40.26 2.75
CA SER A 637 62.90 40.01 3.22
C SER A 637 61.94 41.16 2.91
N VAL A 638 62.44 42.41 2.80
CA VAL A 638 61.63 43.58 2.41
C VAL A 638 61.39 43.62 0.90
N PHE A 639 62.36 43.15 0.09
CA PHE A 639 62.23 43.12 -1.38
C PHE A 639 61.13 42.15 -1.86
N TRP A 640 61.03 40.96 -1.27
CA TRP A 640 59.98 39.99 -1.61
C TRP A 640 58.59 40.39 -1.09
N LEU A 641 58.52 41.16 0.00
CA LEU A 641 57.25 41.68 0.51
C LEU A 641 56.67 42.79 -0.40
N VAL A 642 57.52 43.65 -0.97
CA VAL A 642 57.11 44.70 -1.92
C VAL A 642 56.77 44.12 -3.30
N PHE A 643 57.44 43.05 -3.73
CA PHE A 643 57.13 42.35 -4.99
C PHE A 643 55.76 41.66 -4.94
N HIS A 644 55.39 41.04 -3.81
CA HIS A 644 54.07 40.42 -3.64
C HIS A 644 52.92 41.43 -3.55
N CYS A 645 53.15 42.63 -3.01
CA CYS A 645 52.16 43.71 -3.00
C CYS A 645 51.94 44.34 -4.40
N PHE A 646 52.96 44.35 -5.26
CA PHE A 646 52.86 44.89 -6.63
C PHE A 646 52.10 43.96 -7.59
N VAL A 647 52.17 42.64 -7.38
CA VAL A 647 51.42 41.64 -8.17
C VAL A 647 49.94 41.58 -7.76
N LEU A 648 49.62 41.85 -6.50
CA LEU A 648 48.24 41.90 -6.00
C LEU A 648 47.47 43.18 -6.38
N GLN A 649 48.15 44.20 -6.92
CA GLN A 649 47.52 45.45 -7.38
C GLN A 649 47.12 45.42 -8.86
N LEU A 650 47.36 44.31 -9.58
CA LEU A 650 47.11 44.16 -11.02
C LEU A 650 46.04 43.12 -11.41
N TRP A 651 45.25 42.58 -10.47
CA TRP A 651 44.28 41.50 -10.78
C TRP A 651 42.82 41.73 -10.34
N VAL A 652 42.43 42.95 -9.95
CA VAL A 652 41.03 43.29 -9.68
C VAL A 652 40.69 44.62 -10.34
N ILE A 653 40.07 44.57 -11.52
CA ILE A 653 38.97 45.42 -12.02
C ILE A 653 38.63 44.91 -13.44
N GLN A 654 37.37 44.49 -13.60
CA GLN A 654 36.76 44.02 -14.83
C GLN A 654 36.22 45.19 -15.68
N GLU A 655 36.20 44.98 -17.00
CA GLU A 655 35.20 45.41 -18.01
C GLU A 655 35.21 46.84 -18.62
N PRO A 656 34.58 47.10 -19.80
CA PRO A 656 33.97 46.20 -20.83
C PRO A 656 34.18 46.65 -22.34
N LEU A 657 33.53 45.93 -23.29
CA LEU A 657 33.08 46.31 -24.67
C LEU A 657 34.04 46.12 -25.88
N PRO A 658 33.58 46.09 -27.17
CA PRO A 658 32.24 45.88 -27.77
C PRO A 658 32.17 44.90 -28.98
N ASN A 659 30.94 44.64 -29.43
CA ASN A 659 30.51 44.01 -30.70
C ASN A 659 31.37 44.32 -31.94
N SER A 660 31.57 43.29 -32.80
CA SER A 660 31.65 43.50 -34.25
C SER A 660 31.04 42.32 -35.02
N ASN A 661 30.10 42.65 -35.90
CA ASN A 661 29.56 41.81 -36.95
C ASN A 661 30.64 41.54 -38.01
N HIS A 662 30.68 40.34 -38.61
CA HIS A 662 30.49 40.15 -40.05
C HIS A 662 30.43 38.66 -40.45
N PRO A 663 29.76 38.34 -41.57
CA PRO A 663 29.23 37.01 -41.92
C PRO A 663 30.21 36.20 -42.78
N VAL A 664 30.08 34.87 -42.73
CA VAL A 664 30.58 33.99 -43.79
C VAL A 664 29.52 32.90 -44.02
N ASP A 665 28.92 32.97 -45.21
CA ASP A 665 28.15 31.91 -45.83
C ASP A 665 29.09 30.77 -46.24
N ASP A 666 28.68 29.52 -46.00
CA ASP A 666 28.80 28.49 -47.03
C ASP A 666 27.82 27.34 -46.76
N GLU A 667 27.07 27.04 -47.83
CA GLU A 667 25.98 26.09 -47.95
C GLU A 667 26.43 24.63 -47.81
N HIS A 668 25.42 23.77 -47.60
CA HIS A 668 25.43 22.29 -47.63
C HIS A 668 25.65 21.58 -46.29
N VAL A 669 24.58 21.40 -45.51
CA VAL A 669 24.00 20.06 -45.22
C VAL A 669 22.52 20.23 -44.85
N HIS A 670 21.62 20.09 -45.82
CA HIS A 670 20.21 19.78 -45.54
C HIS A 670 20.06 18.26 -45.43
N LYS A 671 19.94 17.75 -44.19
CA LYS A 671 19.09 16.62 -43.77
C LYS A 671 19.54 16.13 -42.39
N GLU A 672 18.89 16.64 -41.35
CA GLU A 672 18.51 15.96 -40.10
C GLU A 672 18.04 17.03 -39.11
N GLN A 673 16.75 17.39 -39.22
CA GLN A 673 16.02 18.01 -38.12
C GLN A 673 15.20 16.92 -37.44
N GLU A 674 15.79 16.24 -36.46
CA GLU A 674 15.04 15.61 -35.38
C GLU A 674 15.22 16.45 -34.11
N ILE A 675 14.18 17.26 -33.86
CA ILE A 675 13.53 17.50 -32.57
C ILE A 675 14.44 17.39 -31.34
N LEU A 676 14.75 18.57 -30.77
CA LEU A 676 15.09 18.77 -29.37
C LEU A 676 14.04 18.07 -28.47
N VAL A 677 14.35 16.85 -28.02
CA VAL A 677 13.63 16.18 -26.93
C VAL A 677 14.23 16.67 -25.62
N THR A 678 13.38 17.31 -24.82
CA THR A 678 13.66 17.78 -23.46
C THR A 678 14.17 16.65 -22.56
N SER A 679 15.05 17.00 -21.63
CA SER A 679 15.83 16.15 -20.72
C SER A 679 15.03 15.35 -19.68
N GLU A 680 13.73 15.07 -19.89
CA GLU A 680 12.87 14.32 -18.96
C GLU A 680 12.60 12.87 -19.40
N ASN A 681 12.90 12.49 -20.65
CA ASN A 681 12.49 11.19 -21.22
C ASN A 681 13.46 10.02 -21.00
N THR A 682 14.57 10.19 -20.29
CA THR A 682 15.52 9.08 -20.04
C THR A 682 15.08 8.14 -18.91
N LEU A 683 14.06 8.50 -18.10
CA LEU A 683 13.61 7.71 -16.95
C LEU A 683 12.80 6.45 -17.33
N TRP A 684 12.13 6.45 -18.47
CA TRP A 684 11.11 5.44 -18.85
C TRP A 684 11.49 4.58 -20.06
N THR A 685 12.78 4.31 -20.26
CA THR A 685 13.25 3.39 -21.30
C THR A 685 13.58 2.01 -20.73
N TYR A 686 13.26 0.94 -21.47
CA TYR A 686 13.67 -0.40 -21.09
C TYR A 686 15.18 -0.60 -21.32
N LYS A 687 15.91 -1.00 -20.28
CA LYS A 687 17.27 -1.49 -20.43
C LYS A 687 17.27 -2.77 -21.29
N ALA A 688 18.25 -2.92 -22.19
CA ALA A 688 18.34 -4.07 -23.10
C ALA A 688 18.28 -5.44 -22.39
N MET A 689 18.87 -5.56 -21.19
CA MET A 689 18.85 -6.80 -20.38
C MET A 689 17.44 -7.21 -19.91
N ASN A 690 16.46 -6.31 -19.94
CA ASN A 690 15.08 -6.57 -19.51
C ASN A 690 14.15 -7.01 -20.66
N LEU A 691 14.67 -7.12 -21.88
CA LEU A 691 13.91 -7.46 -23.06
C LEU A 691 14.23 -8.88 -23.53
N THR A 692 13.25 -9.53 -24.15
CA THR A 692 13.38 -10.89 -24.64
C THR A 692 13.08 -10.95 -26.13
N PHE A 693 13.90 -11.73 -26.83
CA PHE A 693 13.63 -12.05 -28.22
C PHE A 693 12.42 -12.98 -28.30
N TRP A 694 11.53 -12.70 -29.24
CA TRP A 694 10.34 -13.50 -29.48
C TRP A 694 10.22 -13.82 -30.97
N LYS A 695 9.47 -14.87 -31.28
CA LYS A 695 9.14 -15.25 -32.64
C LYS A 695 7.62 -15.37 -32.77
N PRO A 696 7.04 -14.90 -33.88
CA PRO A 696 5.63 -15.16 -34.16
C PRO A 696 5.34 -16.66 -34.10
N LEU A 697 4.24 -17.01 -33.43
CA LEU A 697 3.75 -18.38 -33.44
C LEU A 697 3.32 -18.76 -34.85
N LYS A 698 3.52 -20.03 -35.24
CA LYS A 698 2.90 -20.55 -36.45
C LYS A 698 1.39 -20.45 -36.31
N LYS A 699 0.71 -20.00 -37.37
CA LYS A 699 -0.75 -19.97 -37.41
C LYS A 699 -1.24 -21.39 -37.20
N ILE A 700 -2.17 -21.57 -36.24
CA ILE A 700 -2.86 -22.85 -36.09
C ILE A 700 -3.72 -22.98 -37.34
N GLU A 701 -3.39 -23.92 -38.21
CA GLU A 701 -4.18 -24.19 -39.40
C GLU A 701 -5.51 -24.79 -38.97
N ASP A 702 -6.56 -24.47 -39.73
CA ASP A 702 -7.87 -25.09 -39.66
C ASP A 702 -7.71 -26.54 -40.12
N GLY A 703 -7.12 -27.39 -39.27
CA GLY A 703 -7.17 -28.82 -39.48
C GLY A 703 -8.62 -29.26 -39.54
N ASP A 704 -8.91 -30.46 -40.03
CA ASP A 704 -10.25 -31.09 -40.00
C ASP A 704 -10.74 -31.39 -38.56
N ARG A 705 -10.49 -30.48 -37.60
CA ARG A 705 -10.98 -30.53 -36.23
C ARG A 705 -12.48 -30.34 -36.23
N THR A 706 -13.19 -31.45 -36.27
CA THR A 706 -14.64 -31.48 -36.13
C THR A 706 -15.03 -31.68 -34.66
N GLY A 707 -15.86 -30.79 -34.11
CA GLY A 707 -16.35 -30.91 -32.75
C GLY A 707 -17.22 -29.73 -32.31
N PRO A 708 -17.94 -29.84 -31.17
CA PRO A 708 -18.77 -28.74 -30.67
C PRO A 708 -17.95 -27.47 -30.41
N GLY A 709 -18.30 -26.38 -31.09
CA GLY A 709 -17.70 -25.06 -30.87
C GLY A 709 -16.33 -24.82 -31.49
N GLU A 710 -15.80 -25.79 -32.26
CA GLU A 710 -14.62 -25.60 -33.11
C GLU A 710 -14.88 -24.48 -34.14
N GLY A 711 -13.83 -23.74 -34.52
CA GLY A 711 -13.94 -22.55 -35.36
C GLY A 711 -14.70 -21.37 -34.71
N GLY A 712 -15.07 -21.49 -33.42
CA GLY A 712 -15.92 -20.52 -32.74
C GLY A 712 -17.41 -20.59 -33.15
N HIS A 713 -17.84 -21.69 -33.76
CA HIS A 713 -19.23 -21.90 -34.16
C HIS A 713 -20.18 -22.06 -32.96
N PRO A 714 -21.48 -21.68 -33.08
CA PRO A 714 -22.46 -21.88 -32.01
C PRO A 714 -22.73 -23.36 -31.75
N VAL A 715 -22.81 -23.74 -30.48
CA VAL A 715 -23.25 -25.08 -30.06
C VAL A 715 -24.74 -25.05 -29.75
N THR A 716 -25.49 -25.97 -30.37
CA THR A 716 -26.92 -26.17 -30.14
C THR A 716 -27.17 -27.39 -29.26
N ILE A 717 -27.99 -27.24 -28.22
CA ILE A 717 -28.39 -28.34 -27.34
C ILE A 717 -29.70 -28.97 -27.82
N THR A 718 -29.86 -30.29 -27.65
CA THR A 718 -31.11 -31.02 -27.91
C THR A 718 -32.17 -30.77 -26.82
N LYS A 719 -33.47 -30.79 -27.19
CA LYS A 719 -34.61 -30.46 -26.30
C LYS A 719 -34.62 -31.17 -24.93
N GLY A 720 -34.07 -32.38 -24.81
CA GLY A 720 -34.06 -33.14 -23.54
C GLY A 720 -33.15 -32.59 -22.43
N ILE A 721 -32.17 -31.73 -22.76
CA ILE A 721 -31.16 -31.21 -21.82
C ILE A 721 -31.47 -29.75 -21.41
N GLU A 722 -32.52 -29.13 -21.96
CA GLU A 722 -32.87 -27.74 -21.69
C GLU A 722 -33.21 -27.46 -20.21
N GLU A 723 -33.81 -28.41 -19.50
CA GLU A 723 -34.12 -28.25 -18.07
C GLU A 723 -32.86 -28.24 -17.21
N GLU A 724 -31.90 -29.13 -17.49
CA GLU A 724 -30.61 -29.18 -16.82
C GLU A 724 -29.78 -27.93 -17.14
N MET A 725 -29.84 -27.45 -18.39
CA MET A 725 -29.24 -26.19 -18.80
C MET A 725 -29.79 -25.02 -17.98
N LYS A 726 -31.12 -24.90 -17.82
CA LYS A 726 -31.72 -23.82 -17.01
C LYS A 726 -31.28 -23.88 -15.55
N LYS A 727 -31.19 -25.08 -14.96
CA LYS A 727 -30.70 -25.26 -13.58
C LYS A 727 -29.24 -24.84 -13.44
N THR A 728 -28.37 -25.32 -14.32
CA THR A 728 -26.93 -25.04 -14.28
C THR A 728 -26.57 -23.60 -14.69
N PHE A 729 -27.39 -22.95 -15.53
CA PHE A 729 -27.18 -21.57 -15.95
C PHE A 729 -27.14 -20.60 -14.76
N HIS A 730 -27.94 -20.85 -13.71
CA HIS A 730 -27.98 -19.96 -12.56
C HIS A 730 -26.71 -19.95 -11.71
N ILE A 731 -25.87 -20.98 -11.79
CA ILE A 731 -24.62 -21.12 -11.01
C ILE A 731 -23.58 -20.11 -11.49
N ASN A 732 -23.27 -20.09 -12.79
CA ASN A 732 -22.23 -19.22 -13.35
C ASN A 732 -22.78 -18.09 -14.24
N LYS A 733 -24.10 -18.01 -14.43
CA LYS A 733 -24.81 -17.07 -15.34
C LYS A 733 -24.40 -17.19 -16.82
N PHE A 734 -23.98 -18.38 -17.23
CA PHE A 734 -23.81 -18.81 -18.62
C PHE A 734 -24.06 -20.32 -18.73
N ASN A 735 -24.15 -20.84 -19.94
CA ASN A 735 -24.46 -22.23 -20.23
C ASN A 735 -23.27 -23.16 -19.97
N LEU A 736 -23.21 -23.70 -18.75
CA LEU A 736 -22.15 -24.59 -18.31
C LEU A 736 -22.08 -25.89 -19.12
N ILE A 737 -23.23 -26.43 -19.52
CA ILE A 737 -23.32 -27.67 -20.32
C ILE A 737 -22.62 -27.46 -21.66
N VAL A 738 -22.98 -26.40 -22.38
CA VAL A 738 -22.31 -26.06 -23.65
C VAL A 738 -20.83 -25.82 -23.42
N SER A 739 -20.46 -25.08 -22.39
CA SER A 739 -19.04 -24.85 -22.09
C SER A 739 -18.28 -26.18 -21.90
N ASN A 740 -18.85 -27.14 -21.17
CA ASN A 740 -18.22 -28.44 -20.96
C ASN A 740 -18.11 -29.29 -22.24
N MET A 741 -18.99 -29.09 -23.22
CA MET A 741 -18.93 -29.76 -24.53
C MET A 741 -17.86 -29.17 -25.44
N VAL A 742 -17.58 -27.87 -25.34
CA VAL A 742 -16.56 -27.20 -26.16
C VAL A 742 -15.17 -27.64 -25.69
N ALA A 743 -14.30 -27.98 -26.64
CA ALA A 743 -12.91 -28.38 -26.34
C ALA A 743 -12.13 -27.24 -25.64
N LEU A 744 -11.31 -27.60 -24.64
CA LEU A 744 -10.51 -26.63 -23.87
C LEU A 744 -9.44 -25.93 -24.73
N ASP A 745 -9.02 -26.58 -25.81
CA ASP A 745 -8.03 -26.14 -26.80
C ASP A 745 -8.67 -25.87 -28.17
N ARG A 746 -9.98 -25.56 -28.22
CA ARG A 746 -10.71 -25.36 -29.48
C ARG A 746 -10.01 -24.37 -30.41
N PHE A 747 -10.09 -24.62 -31.71
CA PHE A 747 -9.63 -23.71 -32.74
C PHE A 747 -10.53 -22.47 -32.83
N LEU A 748 -9.91 -21.31 -33.07
CA LEU A 748 -10.58 -20.04 -33.37
C LEU A 748 -9.92 -19.42 -34.61
N PRO A 749 -10.70 -18.90 -35.57
CA PRO A 749 -10.15 -18.20 -36.71
C PRO A 749 -9.49 -16.88 -36.29
N ASP A 750 -8.43 -16.51 -37.00
CA ASP A 750 -7.74 -15.24 -36.81
C ASP A 750 -8.69 -14.08 -37.14
N ARG A 751 -8.98 -13.24 -36.15
CA ARG A 751 -9.93 -12.12 -36.28
C ARG A 751 -9.27 -10.78 -36.60
N ARG A 752 -7.94 -10.75 -36.64
CA ARG A 752 -7.18 -9.54 -36.95
C ARG A 752 -7.39 -9.13 -38.40
N LEU A 753 -7.16 -7.85 -38.68
CA LEU A 753 -7.17 -7.32 -40.05
C LEU A 753 -5.89 -7.73 -40.79
N GLU A 754 -5.90 -7.77 -42.11
CA GLU A 754 -4.71 -8.12 -42.90
C GLU A 754 -3.51 -7.21 -42.60
N THR A 755 -3.79 -5.91 -42.41
CA THR A 755 -2.81 -4.89 -42.00
C THR A 755 -2.20 -5.14 -40.61
N CYS A 756 -2.91 -5.87 -39.74
CA CYS A 756 -2.41 -6.26 -38.43
C CYS A 756 -1.48 -7.48 -38.47
N ILE A 757 -1.59 -8.32 -39.50
CA ILE A 757 -0.74 -9.51 -39.65
C ILE A 757 0.68 -9.09 -40.00
N ASN A 758 0.83 -8.06 -40.82
CA ASN A 758 2.11 -7.51 -41.27
C ASN A 758 2.56 -6.29 -40.44
N LEU A 759 2.06 -6.16 -39.21
CA LEU A 759 2.43 -5.05 -38.33
C LEU A 759 3.91 -5.19 -37.92
N ASP A 760 4.67 -4.11 -38.06
CA ASP A 760 6.06 -4.07 -37.61
C ASP A 760 6.12 -3.98 -36.08
N ILE A 761 6.41 -5.13 -35.46
CA ILE A 761 6.53 -5.29 -34.01
C ILE A 761 8.01 -5.47 -33.67
N PRO A 762 8.56 -4.71 -32.70
CA PRO A 762 9.95 -4.83 -32.29
C PRO A 762 10.33 -6.28 -31.95
N PRO A 763 11.52 -6.76 -32.39
CA PRO A 763 11.95 -8.15 -32.15
C PRO A 763 12.25 -8.46 -30.67
N LEU A 764 12.42 -7.41 -29.86
CA LEU A 764 12.67 -7.48 -28.43
C LEU A 764 11.49 -6.86 -27.68
N LEU A 765 10.85 -7.65 -26.82
CA LEU A 765 9.70 -7.22 -26.01
C LEU A 765 9.89 -7.62 -24.53
N PRO A 766 9.30 -6.88 -23.58
CA PRO A 766 9.33 -7.22 -22.17
C PRO A 766 8.49 -8.47 -21.87
N GLN A 767 8.94 -9.29 -20.91
CA GLN A 767 8.16 -10.44 -20.44
C GLN A 767 6.98 -10.01 -19.55
N VAL A 768 5.89 -10.79 -19.59
CA VAL A 768 4.63 -10.51 -18.91
C VAL A 768 4.35 -11.45 -17.74
N SER A 769 3.71 -10.91 -16.69
CA SER A 769 2.96 -11.70 -15.72
C SER A 769 1.47 -11.55 -16.01
N ILE A 770 0.81 -12.65 -16.36
CA ILE A 770 -0.62 -12.65 -16.68
C ILE A 770 -1.41 -12.99 -15.42
N ILE A 771 -2.24 -12.08 -14.92
CA ILE A 771 -2.97 -12.21 -13.66
C ILE A 771 -4.44 -12.50 -13.96
N ILE A 772 -4.92 -13.65 -13.46
CA ILE A 772 -6.30 -14.11 -13.60
C ILE A 772 -6.89 -14.26 -12.20
N ALA A 773 -7.75 -13.32 -11.82
CA ALA A 773 -8.51 -13.42 -10.59
C ALA A 773 -9.81 -14.20 -10.84
N PHE A 774 -10.18 -15.09 -9.92
CA PHE A 774 -11.41 -15.86 -10.03
C PHE A 774 -12.02 -16.15 -8.65
N HIS A 775 -13.34 -16.24 -8.64
CA HIS A 775 -14.13 -16.69 -7.50
C HIS A 775 -15.25 -17.57 -8.04
N ASN A 776 -15.33 -18.83 -7.59
CA ASN A 776 -16.40 -19.77 -7.99
C ASN A 776 -16.59 -19.93 -9.51
N GLU A 777 -15.51 -19.79 -10.27
CA GLU A 777 -15.54 -19.92 -11.73
C GLU A 777 -15.71 -21.38 -12.19
N ALA A 778 -16.36 -21.57 -13.34
CA ALA A 778 -16.49 -22.91 -13.89
C ALA A 778 -15.12 -23.48 -14.32
N TRP A 779 -14.93 -24.77 -14.10
CA TRP A 779 -13.68 -25.46 -14.48
C TRP A 779 -13.36 -25.28 -15.97
N SER A 780 -14.36 -25.47 -16.83
CA SER A 780 -14.18 -25.43 -18.28
C SER A 780 -13.71 -24.06 -18.79
N THR A 781 -14.29 -22.97 -18.30
CA THR A 781 -13.94 -21.60 -18.71
C THR A 781 -12.56 -21.18 -18.17
N LEU A 782 -12.28 -21.46 -16.89
CA LEU A 782 -10.99 -21.15 -16.27
C LEU A 782 -9.85 -21.87 -17.00
N ILE A 783 -9.98 -23.19 -17.22
CA ILE A 783 -8.93 -23.96 -17.88
C ILE A 783 -8.80 -23.59 -19.37
N ARG A 784 -9.90 -23.30 -20.06
CA ARG A 784 -9.87 -22.85 -21.47
C ARG A 784 -9.18 -21.48 -21.60
N THR A 785 -9.36 -20.59 -20.63
CA THR A 785 -8.63 -19.32 -20.58
C THR A 785 -7.13 -19.56 -20.53
N ILE A 786 -6.66 -20.38 -19.58
CA ILE A 786 -5.23 -20.72 -19.43
C ILE A 786 -4.69 -21.43 -20.68
N GLN A 787 -5.47 -22.35 -21.24
CA GLN A 787 -5.11 -23.08 -22.45
C GLN A 787 -4.98 -22.14 -23.66
N SER A 788 -5.91 -21.20 -23.83
CA SER A 788 -5.85 -20.19 -24.90
C SER A 788 -4.61 -19.32 -24.81
N ILE A 789 -4.19 -18.93 -23.60
CA ILE A 789 -2.96 -18.16 -23.36
C ILE A 789 -1.75 -18.98 -23.77
N LYS A 790 -1.68 -20.25 -23.32
CA LYS A 790 -0.58 -21.15 -23.63
C LYS A 790 -0.41 -21.37 -25.13
N ASP A 791 -1.51 -21.58 -25.84
CA ASP A 791 -1.47 -21.98 -27.25
C ASP A 791 -1.25 -20.80 -28.21
N ARG A 792 -1.57 -19.57 -27.77
CA ARG A 792 -1.60 -18.38 -28.64
C ARG A 792 -0.69 -17.25 -28.19
N THR A 793 0.24 -17.54 -27.27
CA THR A 793 1.25 -16.59 -26.79
C THR A 793 2.65 -17.20 -26.93
N PRO A 794 3.63 -16.51 -27.52
CA PRO A 794 5.00 -16.98 -27.55
C PRO A 794 5.52 -17.27 -26.14
N SER A 795 6.02 -18.49 -25.91
CA SER A 795 6.45 -18.93 -24.56
C SER A 795 7.59 -18.08 -23.97
N SER A 796 8.42 -17.46 -24.82
CA SER A 796 9.48 -16.55 -24.37
C SER A 796 8.96 -15.26 -23.75
N LEU A 797 7.74 -14.83 -24.08
CA LEU A 797 7.12 -13.62 -23.52
C LEU A 797 6.41 -13.88 -22.19
N ILE A 798 6.02 -15.13 -21.91
CA ILE A 798 5.37 -15.48 -20.64
C ILE A 798 6.42 -15.62 -19.55
N LYS A 799 6.43 -14.71 -18.58
CA LYS A 799 7.21 -14.90 -17.34
C LYS A 799 6.51 -15.90 -16.44
N GLU A 800 5.21 -15.69 -16.22
CA GLU A 800 4.34 -16.52 -15.38
C GLU A 800 2.86 -16.18 -15.62
N ILE A 801 1.99 -17.13 -15.31
CA ILE A 801 0.54 -16.95 -15.17
C ILE A 801 0.21 -17.06 -13.68
N ILE A 802 -0.42 -16.03 -13.13
CA ILE A 802 -0.79 -15.94 -11.73
C ILE A 802 -2.30 -16.12 -11.62
N LEU A 803 -2.72 -17.23 -11.04
CA LEU A 803 -4.11 -17.51 -10.71
C LEU A 803 -4.37 -17.06 -9.27
N VAL A 804 -5.33 -16.15 -9.07
CA VAL A 804 -5.71 -15.68 -7.74
C VAL A 804 -7.11 -16.18 -7.43
N ASP A 805 -7.19 -17.17 -6.54
CA ASP A 805 -8.45 -17.65 -5.95
C ASP A 805 -8.89 -16.69 -4.85
N ASP A 806 -9.91 -15.89 -5.13
CA ASP A 806 -10.52 -14.92 -4.22
C ASP A 806 -11.52 -15.61 -3.26
N GLY A 807 -11.07 -16.64 -2.56
CA GLY A 807 -11.86 -17.35 -1.55
C GLY A 807 -13.01 -18.20 -2.11
N SER A 808 -12.83 -18.89 -3.24
CA SER A 808 -13.84 -19.80 -3.80
C SER A 808 -14.22 -20.92 -2.83
N ASP A 809 -15.43 -21.45 -2.91
CA ASP A 809 -15.91 -22.59 -2.10
C ASP A 809 -16.06 -23.89 -2.92
N GLN A 810 -16.15 -23.80 -4.25
CA GLN A 810 -16.37 -24.96 -5.10
C GLN A 810 -15.21 -25.97 -5.08
N THR A 811 -15.55 -27.25 -4.90
CA THR A 811 -14.58 -28.34 -4.68
C THR A 811 -13.60 -28.53 -5.84
N HIS A 812 -14.04 -28.36 -7.09
CA HIS A 812 -13.18 -28.48 -8.28
C HIS A 812 -12.10 -27.39 -8.34
N LEU A 813 -12.29 -26.27 -7.63
CA LEU A 813 -11.31 -25.20 -7.55
C LEU A 813 -10.29 -25.42 -6.45
N LYS A 814 -10.41 -26.43 -5.59
CA LYS A 814 -9.44 -26.73 -4.51
C LYS A 814 -8.38 -27.72 -4.98
N THR A 815 -8.32 -28.91 -4.39
CA THR A 815 -7.28 -29.93 -4.63
C THR A 815 -7.14 -30.33 -6.11
N GLN A 816 -8.26 -30.34 -6.85
CA GLN A 816 -8.25 -30.66 -8.28
C GLN A 816 -7.50 -29.59 -9.09
N LEU A 817 -7.69 -28.31 -8.77
CA LEU A 817 -6.97 -27.22 -9.42
C LEU A 817 -5.47 -27.25 -9.06
N ASP A 818 -5.14 -27.51 -7.80
CA ASP A 818 -3.73 -27.64 -7.36
C ASP A 818 -2.99 -28.72 -8.18
N SER A 819 -3.65 -29.87 -8.34
CA SER A 819 -3.12 -30.99 -9.15
C SER A 819 -2.96 -30.62 -10.62
N LYS A 820 -3.91 -29.86 -11.18
CA LYS A 820 -3.87 -29.40 -12.57
C LYS A 820 -2.77 -28.37 -12.79
N VAL A 821 -2.58 -27.43 -11.86
CA VAL A 821 -1.48 -26.44 -11.89
C VAL A 821 -0.13 -27.14 -11.80
N ALA A 822 0.03 -28.12 -10.90
CA ALA A 822 1.24 -28.94 -10.83
C ALA A 822 1.53 -29.70 -12.14
N LYS A 823 0.50 -30.15 -12.85
CA LYS A 823 0.64 -30.75 -14.19
C LYS A 823 1.03 -29.72 -15.26
N MET A 824 0.50 -28.50 -15.21
CA MET A 824 0.87 -27.41 -16.12
C MET A 824 2.34 -27.00 -15.95
N ASN A 825 2.80 -26.86 -14.70
CA ASN A 825 4.19 -26.54 -14.36
C ASN A 825 5.17 -27.62 -14.86
N ARG A 826 4.83 -28.90 -14.72
CA ARG A 826 5.62 -30.01 -15.30
C ARG A 826 5.70 -29.97 -16.82
N ASN A 827 4.74 -29.35 -17.49
CA ASN A 827 4.69 -29.19 -18.94
C ASN A 827 5.24 -27.82 -19.39
N ASN A 828 6.16 -27.22 -18.62
CA ASN A 828 6.85 -25.96 -18.91
C ASN A 828 5.94 -24.73 -19.06
N LEU A 829 4.74 -24.73 -18.46
CA LEU A 829 3.93 -23.51 -18.32
C LEU A 829 4.04 -23.00 -16.88
N PRO A 830 4.74 -21.88 -16.62
CA PRO A 830 4.92 -21.35 -15.27
C PRO A 830 3.61 -20.76 -14.73
N VAL A 831 2.89 -21.53 -13.92
CA VAL A 831 1.63 -21.13 -13.28
C VAL A 831 1.80 -21.08 -11.76
N THR A 832 1.54 -19.92 -11.18
CA THR A 832 1.52 -19.68 -9.73
C THR A 832 0.07 -19.54 -9.28
N LEU A 833 -0.34 -20.32 -8.28
CA LEU A 833 -1.68 -20.27 -7.70
C LEU A 833 -1.63 -19.64 -6.31
N ILE A 834 -2.38 -18.56 -6.12
CA ILE A 834 -2.51 -17.82 -4.86
C ILE A 834 -3.92 -18.06 -4.32
N ARG A 835 -4.02 -18.39 -3.04
CA ARG A 835 -5.30 -18.56 -2.33
C ARG A 835 -5.51 -17.42 -1.35
N MET A 836 -6.68 -16.79 -1.39
CA MET A 836 -7.15 -15.86 -0.38
C MET A 836 -8.02 -16.60 0.64
N ASN A 837 -7.94 -16.20 1.91
CA ASN A 837 -8.63 -16.88 3.02
C ASN A 837 -10.15 -16.61 3.03
N HIS A 838 -10.56 -15.45 2.54
CA HIS A 838 -11.95 -15.03 2.45
C HIS A 838 -12.17 -14.31 1.12
N TRP A 839 -13.44 -14.19 0.72
CA TRP A 839 -13.84 -13.42 -0.45
C TRP A 839 -13.60 -11.92 -0.21
N GLY A 840 -12.57 -11.38 -0.84
CA GLY A 840 -12.13 -9.99 -0.68
C GLY A 840 -12.50 -9.08 -1.85
N GLY A 841 -12.82 -9.64 -3.01
CA GLY A 841 -13.17 -8.88 -4.20
C GLY A 841 -12.16 -8.97 -5.35
N LEU A 842 -12.64 -8.70 -6.57
CA LEU A 842 -11.82 -8.60 -7.78
C LEU A 842 -10.65 -7.62 -7.58
N ILE A 843 -10.91 -6.46 -6.97
CA ILE A 843 -9.91 -5.41 -6.79
C ILE A 843 -8.76 -5.91 -5.89
N LYS A 844 -9.09 -6.47 -4.72
CA LYS A 844 -8.11 -7.00 -3.77
C LYS A 844 -7.37 -8.22 -4.34
N ALA A 845 -8.06 -9.08 -5.07
CA ALA A 845 -7.44 -10.21 -5.75
C ALA A 845 -6.41 -9.77 -6.80
N ARG A 846 -6.73 -8.76 -7.61
CA ARG A 846 -5.79 -8.17 -8.59
C ARG A 846 -4.61 -7.48 -7.94
N LEU A 847 -4.82 -6.75 -6.84
CA LEU A 847 -3.74 -6.18 -6.02
C LEU A 847 -2.81 -7.26 -5.46
N ARG A 848 -3.38 -8.37 -4.96
CA ARG A 848 -2.59 -9.50 -4.45
C ARG A 848 -1.77 -10.17 -5.55
N GLY A 849 -2.38 -10.39 -6.72
CA GLY A 849 -1.70 -10.98 -7.87
C GLY A 849 -0.57 -10.09 -8.40
N SER A 850 -0.82 -8.78 -8.53
CA SER A 850 0.18 -7.82 -9.02
C SER A 850 1.36 -7.64 -8.05
N ALA A 851 1.13 -7.72 -6.74
CA ALA A 851 2.20 -7.60 -5.73
C ALA A 851 3.24 -8.73 -5.84
N LEU A 852 2.80 -9.93 -6.24
CA LEU A 852 3.65 -11.11 -6.37
C LEU A 852 4.20 -11.32 -7.79
N ALA A 853 3.77 -10.51 -8.76
CA ALA A 853 4.18 -10.61 -10.14
C ALA A 853 5.65 -10.22 -10.36
N LYS A 854 6.34 -10.98 -11.21
CA LYS A 854 7.77 -10.83 -11.52
C LYS A 854 8.04 -10.28 -12.92
N GLY A 855 7.06 -10.33 -13.82
CA GLY A 855 7.11 -9.76 -15.17
C GLY A 855 7.28 -8.24 -15.14
N LYS A 856 7.81 -7.69 -16.25
CA LYS A 856 7.97 -6.24 -16.42
C LYS A 856 6.67 -5.56 -16.80
N VAL A 857 5.78 -6.30 -17.45
CA VAL A 857 4.42 -5.86 -17.78
C VAL A 857 3.42 -6.77 -17.08
N LEU A 858 2.39 -6.17 -16.49
CA LEU A 858 1.23 -6.86 -15.94
C LEU A 858 0.16 -6.95 -17.00
N VAL A 859 -0.43 -8.13 -17.18
CA VAL A 859 -1.57 -8.33 -18.07
C VAL A 859 -2.72 -8.90 -17.25
N PHE A 860 -3.80 -8.14 -17.11
CA PHE A 860 -4.99 -8.59 -16.41
C PHE A 860 -5.95 -9.24 -17.40
N LEU A 861 -6.45 -10.43 -17.06
CA LEU A 861 -7.48 -11.14 -17.80
C LEU A 861 -8.54 -11.67 -16.83
N ASP A 862 -9.78 -11.65 -17.27
CA ASP A 862 -10.85 -12.35 -16.55
C ASP A 862 -10.76 -13.87 -16.80
N SER A 863 -11.34 -14.65 -15.90
CA SER A 863 -11.22 -16.11 -15.86
C SER A 863 -12.09 -16.87 -16.87
N HIS A 864 -12.77 -16.14 -17.75
CA HIS A 864 -13.68 -16.66 -18.78
C HIS A 864 -13.43 -15.94 -20.10
N CYS A 865 -12.16 -15.99 -20.53
CA CYS A 865 -11.65 -15.37 -21.75
C CYS A 865 -11.05 -16.40 -22.70
N GLU A 866 -10.97 -16.04 -23.99
CA GLU A 866 -10.21 -16.81 -24.97
C GLU A 866 -9.40 -15.84 -25.83
N CYS A 867 -8.08 -15.87 -25.67
CA CYS A 867 -7.16 -15.03 -26.44
C CYS A 867 -7.18 -15.45 -27.92
N ASN A 868 -7.11 -14.50 -28.86
CA ASN A 868 -6.94 -14.84 -30.28
C ASN A 868 -5.44 -14.94 -30.63
N HIS A 869 -5.13 -15.38 -31.86
CA HIS A 869 -3.75 -15.43 -32.35
C HIS A 869 -3.15 -14.03 -32.45
N GLY A 870 -1.91 -13.84 -31.98
CA GLY A 870 -1.20 -12.56 -32.05
C GLY A 870 -1.80 -11.45 -31.19
N TRP A 871 -2.45 -11.81 -30.07
CA TRP A 871 -3.14 -10.85 -29.21
C TRP A 871 -2.20 -10.05 -28.30
N LEU A 872 -1.05 -10.59 -27.89
CA LEU A 872 -0.23 -10.00 -26.83
C LEU A 872 0.80 -9.02 -27.39
N GLU A 873 1.40 -9.39 -28.50
CA GLU A 873 2.54 -8.72 -29.12
C GLU A 873 2.25 -7.25 -29.46
N PRO A 874 1.07 -6.90 -30.04
CA PRO A 874 0.72 -5.50 -30.29
C PRO A 874 0.54 -4.69 -28.99
N LEU A 875 0.04 -5.30 -27.91
CA LEU A 875 -0.10 -4.62 -26.61
C LEU A 875 1.28 -4.26 -26.03
N LEU A 876 2.22 -5.20 -26.09
CA LEU A 876 3.58 -5.00 -25.59
C LEU A 876 4.39 -4.03 -26.45
N ALA A 877 4.15 -4.00 -27.76
CA ALA A 877 4.80 -3.06 -28.66
C ALA A 877 4.55 -1.60 -28.24
N GLU A 878 3.31 -1.28 -27.87
CA GLU A 878 2.95 0.07 -27.43
C GLU A 878 3.52 0.43 -26.06
N ILE A 879 3.59 -0.52 -25.13
CA ILE A 879 4.22 -0.32 -23.81
C ILE A 879 5.74 -0.21 -23.94
N TYR A 880 6.33 -0.96 -24.87
CA TYR A 880 7.75 -0.88 -25.20
C TYR A 880 8.12 0.50 -25.76
N ARG A 881 7.29 1.04 -26.67
CA ARG A 881 7.47 2.38 -27.25
C ARG A 881 7.33 3.49 -26.20
N ASN A 882 6.37 3.34 -25.28
CA ASN A 882 6.21 4.24 -24.15
C ASN A 882 5.65 3.49 -22.93
N ARG A 883 6.45 3.42 -21.86
CA ARG A 883 6.09 2.67 -20.63
C ARG A 883 4.88 3.24 -19.89
N THR A 884 4.49 4.49 -20.16
CA THR A 884 3.28 5.11 -19.58
C THR A 884 2.00 4.78 -20.34
N ASN A 885 2.10 4.01 -21.44
CA ASN A 885 0.95 3.50 -22.16
C ASN A 885 0.28 2.36 -21.38
N VAL A 886 -1.04 2.40 -21.33
CA VAL A 886 -1.91 1.33 -20.84
C VAL A 886 -2.76 0.88 -22.00
N VAL A 887 -2.73 -0.42 -22.32
CA VAL A 887 -3.23 -0.91 -23.60
C VAL A 887 -4.24 -2.02 -23.40
N CYS A 888 -5.44 -1.83 -23.92
CA CYS A 888 -6.54 -2.78 -23.92
C CYS A 888 -6.62 -3.52 -25.27
N PRO A 889 -6.94 -4.82 -25.26
CA PRO A 889 -7.36 -5.52 -26.47
C PRO A 889 -8.76 -5.07 -26.90
N VAL A 890 -9.12 -5.32 -28.16
CA VAL A 890 -10.53 -5.39 -28.57
C VAL A 890 -11.15 -6.61 -27.89
N ILE A 891 -12.22 -6.35 -27.13
CA ILE A 891 -12.94 -7.39 -26.39
C ILE A 891 -14.03 -7.96 -27.29
N ASP A 892 -13.79 -9.15 -27.83
CA ASP A 892 -14.74 -9.89 -28.66
C ASP A 892 -15.81 -10.59 -27.80
N GLN A 893 -16.96 -10.90 -28.38
CA GLN A 893 -18.08 -11.49 -27.66
C GLN A 893 -18.08 -13.02 -27.77
N ILE A 894 -18.02 -13.70 -26.62
CA ILE A 894 -18.38 -15.11 -26.50
C ILE A 894 -19.81 -15.18 -25.97
N ASN A 895 -20.72 -15.79 -26.73
CA ASN A 895 -22.12 -15.87 -26.37
C ASN A 895 -22.32 -16.76 -25.12
N ASP A 896 -23.03 -16.25 -24.11
CA ASP A 896 -23.29 -16.93 -22.84
C ASP A 896 -24.18 -18.17 -22.95
N LYS A 897 -24.89 -18.36 -24.06
CA LYS A 897 -25.78 -19.51 -24.30
C LYS A 897 -25.18 -20.54 -25.25
N THR A 898 -24.59 -20.10 -26.35
CA THR A 898 -24.11 -20.99 -27.44
C THR A 898 -22.59 -21.11 -27.50
N PHE A 899 -21.84 -20.30 -26.74
CA PHE A 899 -20.37 -20.19 -26.78
C PHE A 899 -19.79 -19.85 -28.17
N SER A 900 -20.61 -19.34 -29.10
CA SER A 900 -20.13 -18.81 -30.37
C SER A 900 -19.23 -17.60 -30.14
N TYR A 901 -18.13 -17.53 -30.87
CA TYR A 901 -17.18 -16.41 -30.83
C TYR A 901 -17.48 -15.42 -31.97
N SER A 902 -17.81 -14.19 -31.60
CA SER A 902 -18.14 -13.11 -32.54
C SER A 902 -17.17 -11.93 -32.38
N LYS A 903 -16.61 -11.47 -33.50
CA LYS A 903 -15.74 -10.28 -33.54
C LYS A 903 -16.55 -9.02 -33.18
N SER A 904 -16.04 -8.21 -32.26
CA SER A 904 -16.63 -6.92 -31.91
C SER A 904 -16.23 -5.83 -32.90
N SER A 905 -17.10 -4.85 -33.11
CA SER A 905 -16.73 -3.61 -33.81
C SER A 905 -15.80 -2.77 -32.95
N LEU A 906 -14.86 -2.08 -33.60
CA LEU A 906 -13.94 -1.19 -32.90
C LEU A 906 -14.71 0.00 -32.31
N SER A 907 -14.60 0.16 -31.00
CA SER A 907 -15.36 1.12 -30.20
C SER A 907 -14.46 1.76 -29.14
N LEU A 908 -14.78 2.98 -28.73
CA LEU A 908 -14.14 3.69 -27.63
C LEU A 908 -14.85 3.40 -26.32
N GLY A 909 -14.11 3.32 -25.22
CA GLY A 909 -14.69 3.27 -23.88
C GLY A 909 -14.98 4.67 -23.35
N GLY A 910 -16.12 4.84 -22.68
CA GLY A 910 -16.47 6.06 -21.96
C GLY A 910 -17.47 5.80 -20.84
N PHE A 911 -17.98 6.88 -20.25
CA PHE A 911 -18.90 6.83 -19.12
C PHE A 911 -20.11 7.74 -19.32
N ASN A 912 -21.27 7.26 -18.88
CA ASN A 912 -22.49 8.06 -18.75
C ASN A 912 -22.47 8.87 -17.42
N TRP A 913 -23.46 9.73 -17.15
CA TRP A 913 -23.50 10.60 -15.95
C TRP A 913 -23.48 9.84 -14.63
N ARG A 914 -23.81 8.55 -14.63
CA ARG A 914 -23.76 7.67 -13.45
C ARG A 914 -22.41 6.96 -13.29
N LEU A 915 -21.43 7.31 -14.13
CA LEU A 915 -20.13 6.66 -14.26
C LEU A 915 -20.22 5.17 -14.61
N ILE A 916 -21.28 4.75 -15.31
CA ILE A 916 -21.42 3.41 -15.85
C ILE A 916 -20.68 3.37 -17.19
N PHE A 917 -19.80 2.37 -17.33
CA PHE A 917 -19.03 2.17 -18.55
C PHE A 917 -19.92 1.84 -19.76
N LYS A 918 -19.60 2.44 -20.91
CA LYS A 918 -20.28 2.25 -22.20
C LYS A 918 -19.26 2.22 -23.33
N TRP A 919 -19.66 1.56 -24.41
CA TRP A 919 -18.93 1.55 -25.69
C TRP A 919 -19.55 2.58 -26.64
N TYR A 920 -18.72 3.45 -27.21
CA TYR A 920 -19.11 4.48 -28.17
C TYR A 920 -18.43 4.24 -29.51
N GLY A 921 -19.04 4.75 -30.59
CA GLY A 921 -18.38 4.78 -31.89
C GLY A 921 -17.14 5.66 -31.89
N ILE A 922 -16.19 5.37 -32.77
CA ILE A 922 -14.98 6.18 -32.96
C ILE A 922 -15.37 7.54 -33.55
N ASP A 923 -14.99 8.61 -32.86
CA ASP A 923 -15.22 9.98 -33.31
C ASP A 923 -14.39 10.36 -34.54
N THR A 924 -14.87 11.38 -35.27
CA THR A 924 -14.22 11.96 -36.44
C THR A 924 -12.81 12.49 -36.17
N LYS A 925 -12.52 13.06 -34.99
CA LYS A 925 -11.18 13.60 -34.68
C LYS A 925 -10.16 12.48 -34.46
N GLU A 926 -10.52 11.41 -33.75
CA GLU A 926 -9.66 10.22 -33.66
C GLU A 926 -9.53 9.53 -35.04
N ARG A 927 -10.63 9.42 -35.81
CA ARG A 927 -10.58 8.85 -37.16
C ARG A 927 -9.66 9.65 -38.10
N ARG A 928 -9.64 10.99 -38.00
CA ARG A 928 -8.73 11.85 -38.77
C ARG A 928 -7.28 11.72 -38.32
N ARG A 929 -7.01 11.54 -37.02
CA ARG A 929 -5.65 11.37 -36.50
C ARG A 929 -4.98 10.11 -37.05
N HIS A 930 -5.75 9.05 -37.27
CA HIS A 930 -5.23 7.74 -37.71
C HIS A 930 -5.35 7.49 -39.22
N GLY A 931 -6.04 8.35 -39.98
CA GLY A 931 -6.26 8.13 -41.43
C GLY A 931 -7.01 6.83 -41.73
N ASP A 932 -6.79 6.24 -42.91
CA ASP A 932 -7.31 4.91 -43.30
C ASP A 932 -6.58 3.73 -42.60
N LEU A 933 -5.64 3.99 -41.69
CA LEU A 933 -4.81 2.96 -41.04
C LEU A 933 -5.53 2.31 -39.85
N THR A 934 -6.40 1.36 -40.17
CA THR A 934 -7.18 0.52 -39.24
C THR A 934 -6.38 -0.33 -38.23
N ALA A 935 -5.06 -0.41 -38.36
CA ALA A 935 -4.18 -1.22 -37.51
C ALA A 935 -3.55 -0.44 -36.32
N GLN A 936 -3.65 0.89 -36.30
CA GLN A 936 -3.04 1.71 -35.25
C GLN A 936 -3.85 1.70 -33.93
N PRO A 937 -3.19 1.79 -32.76
CA PRO A 937 -3.88 1.91 -31.47
C PRO A 937 -4.69 3.20 -31.37
N ILE A 938 -5.87 3.13 -30.75
CA ILE A 938 -6.80 4.25 -30.62
C ILE A 938 -6.85 4.74 -29.17
N ARG A 939 -6.82 6.06 -28.96
CA ARG A 939 -6.97 6.65 -27.64
C ARG A 939 -8.39 6.47 -27.12
N SER A 940 -8.53 5.87 -25.95
CA SER A 940 -9.81 5.63 -25.30
C SER A 940 -9.93 6.45 -24.02
N PRO A 941 -10.99 7.26 -23.83
CA PRO A 941 -11.21 7.98 -22.58
C PRO A 941 -11.24 7.05 -21.36
N ALA A 942 -11.88 5.90 -21.52
CA ALA A 942 -12.02 4.91 -20.47
C ALA A 942 -11.72 3.49 -20.95
N MET A 943 -11.48 2.58 -20.00
CA MET A 943 -11.43 1.14 -20.24
C MET A 943 -12.55 0.41 -19.52
N ALA A 944 -12.93 -0.76 -20.04
CA ALA A 944 -13.84 -1.68 -19.37
C ALA A 944 -13.26 -2.18 -18.03
N GLY A 945 -11.92 -2.24 -17.93
CA GLY A 945 -11.20 -2.62 -16.72
C GLY A 945 -10.89 -4.11 -16.61
N GLY A 946 -11.68 -4.98 -17.25
CA GLY A 946 -11.48 -6.44 -17.23
C GLY A 946 -10.12 -6.87 -17.81
N LEU A 947 -9.80 -6.38 -19.01
CA LEU A 947 -8.65 -6.84 -19.79
C LEU A 947 -7.76 -5.66 -20.21
N PHE A 948 -6.51 -5.65 -19.76
CA PHE A 948 -5.51 -4.64 -20.16
C PHE A 948 -4.09 -5.06 -19.80
N ALA A 949 -3.11 -4.43 -20.47
CA ALA A 949 -1.69 -4.54 -20.19
C ALA A 949 -1.13 -3.20 -19.71
N ILE A 950 -0.24 -3.23 -18.71
CA ILE A 950 0.41 -2.04 -18.14
C ILE A 950 1.82 -2.38 -17.65
N ASP A 951 2.79 -1.47 -17.81
CA ASP A 951 4.10 -1.63 -17.17
C ASP A 951 3.95 -1.72 -15.64
N ARG A 952 4.62 -2.69 -15.03
CA ARG A 952 4.49 -2.99 -13.61
C ARG A 952 4.92 -1.82 -12.73
N GLU A 953 6.05 -1.19 -13.04
CA GLU A 953 6.54 -0.04 -12.26
C GLU A 953 5.62 1.15 -12.45
N TYR A 954 5.11 1.38 -13.66
CA TYR A 954 4.14 2.43 -13.92
C TYR A 954 2.81 2.20 -13.17
N PHE A 955 2.31 0.96 -13.09
CA PHE A 955 1.12 0.62 -12.31
C PHE A 955 1.26 1.03 -10.83
N TYR A 956 2.42 0.77 -10.22
CA TYR A 956 2.69 1.18 -8.84
C TYR A 956 3.04 2.67 -8.69
N HIS A 957 3.65 3.28 -9.70
CA HIS A 957 3.86 4.73 -9.75
C HIS A 957 2.53 5.49 -9.72
N LEU A 958 1.52 4.97 -10.41
CA LEU A 958 0.13 5.43 -10.32
C LEU A 958 -0.58 4.99 -9.01
N GLY A 959 0.11 4.40 -8.04
CA GLY A 959 -0.47 3.98 -6.76
C GLY A 959 -1.39 2.76 -6.84
N ALA A 960 -1.21 1.88 -7.84
CA ALA A 960 -1.98 0.65 -8.06
C ALA A 960 -3.51 0.88 -8.00
N TYR A 961 -4.33 -0.15 -7.78
CA TYR A 961 -5.74 0.10 -7.45
C TYR A 961 -5.90 0.74 -6.07
N ASP A 962 -7.04 1.38 -5.84
CA ASP A 962 -7.42 1.84 -4.52
C ASP A 962 -7.71 0.70 -3.55
N GLU A 963 -6.84 0.49 -2.57
CA GLU A 963 -6.90 -0.61 -1.60
C GLU A 963 -8.18 -0.59 -0.75
N GLU A 964 -8.75 0.60 -0.58
CA GLU A 964 -10.00 0.84 0.14
C GLU A 964 -11.25 0.65 -0.73
N MET A 965 -11.09 0.41 -2.04
CA MET A 965 -12.23 0.00 -2.88
C MET A 965 -12.61 -1.45 -2.60
N GLU A 966 -13.90 -1.68 -2.49
CA GLU A 966 -14.45 -2.95 -2.04
C GLU A 966 -14.99 -3.76 -3.23
N PHE A 967 -14.75 -5.07 -3.21
CA PHE A 967 -15.31 -6.04 -4.13
C PHE A 967 -15.03 -5.75 -5.63
N TRP A 968 -15.95 -5.04 -6.29
CA TRP A 968 -15.99 -4.83 -7.72
C TRP A 968 -16.71 -3.52 -8.09
N GLY A 969 -16.25 -2.84 -9.13
CA GLY A 969 -16.90 -1.68 -9.74
C GLY A 969 -16.27 -0.37 -9.29
N GLY A 970 -16.11 0.55 -10.25
CA GLY A 970 -15.51 1.87 -10.04
C GLY A 970 -13.99 1.91 -10.18
N GLU A 971 -13.30 0.77 -10.07
CA GLU A 971 -11.84 0.70 -10.20
C GLU A 971 -11.36 1.03 -11.63
N ASN A 972 -12.18 0.68 -12.63
CA ASN A 972 -11.92 1.00 -14.02
C ASN A 972 -12.10 2.50 -14.30
N VAL A 973 -13.01 3.17 -13.59
CA VAL A 973 -13.22 4.63 -13.64
C VAL A 973 -12.03 5.35 -13.02
N ASP A 974 -11.68 5.01 -11.78
CA ASP A 974 -10.54 5.57 -11.03
C ASP A 974 -9.24 5.48 -11.83
N LEU A 975 -8.91 4.28 -12.30
CA LEU A 975 -7.66 4.05 -13.02
C LEU A 975 -7.66 4.77 -14.39
N SER A 976 -8.78 4.81 -15.12
CA SER A 976 -8.85 5.53 -16.40
C SER A 976 -8.60 7.04 -16.22
N PHE A 977 -9.23 7.65 -15.21
CA PHE A 977 -9.04 9.06 -14.89
C PHE A 977 -7.59 9.34 -14.52
N ARG A 978 -7.00 8.52 -13.65
CA ARG A 978 -5.64 8.71 -13.17
C ARG A 978 -4.61 8.53 -14.28
N ILE A 979 -4.75 7.53 -15.16
CA ILE A 979 -3.84 7.34 -16.30
C ILE A 979 -3.76 8.62 -17.13
N TRP A 980 -4.91 9.18 -17.51
CA TRP A 980 -4.94 10.38 -18.35
C TRP A 980 -4.51 11.65 -17.63
N GLN A 981 -5.02 11.88 -16.42
CA GLN A 981 -4.73 13.09 -15.66
C GLN A 981 -3.25 13.15 -15.24
N CYS A 982 -2.62 12.02 -14.93
CA CYS A 982 -1.25 11.97 -14.42
C CYS A 982 -0.20 11.69 -15.51
N GLY A 983 -0.50 11.97 -16.79
CA GLY A 983 0.49 11.98 -17.89
C GLY A 983 0.66 10.69 -18.70
N GLY A 984 -0.12 9.65 -18.41
CA GLY A 984 -0.17 8.43 -19.21
C GLY A 984 -1.12 8.50 -20.40
N THR A 985 -1.21 7.40 -21.14
CA THR A 985 -2.12 7.25 -22.28
C THR A 985 -2.85 5.92 -22.21
N LEU A 986 -4.17 5.94 -22.38
CA LEU A 986 -5.01 4.74 -22.45
C LEU A 986 -5.39 4.43 -23.90
N LEU A 987 -5.06 3.23 -24.36
CA LEU A 987 -5.17 2.81 -25.76
C LEU A 987 -6.01 1.54 -25.91
N ILE A 988 -6.77 1.42 -26.99
CA ILE A 988 -7.35 0.17 -27.47
C ILE A 988 -6.61 -0.23 -28.75
N HIS A 989 -6.00 -1.41 -28.76
CA HIS A 989 -5.23 -1.88 -29.91
C HIS A 989 -6.10 -2.75 -30.84
N PRO A 990 -6.42 -2.32 -32.07
CA PRO A 990 -7.32 -3.05 -32.97
C PRO A 990 -6.77 -4.40 -33.44
N CYS A 991 -5.45 -4.57 -33.46
CA CYS A 991 -4.80 -5.85 -33.79
C CYS A 991 -4.76 -6.87 -32.65
N SER A 992 -5.19 -6.50 -31.43
CA SER A 992 -5.24 -7.40 -30.28
C SER A 992 -6.69 -7.78 -30.01
N HIS A 993 -7.01 -9.06 -30.06
CA HIS A 993 -8.37 -9.57 -29.86
C HIS A 993 -8.41 -10.60 -28.75
N VAL A 994 -9.33 -10.42 -27.79
CA VAL A 994 -9.60 -11.40 -26.72
C VAL A 994 -11.10 -11.55 -26.57
N GLY A 995 -11.60 -12.78 -26.71
CA GLY A 995 -13.00 -13.10 -26.46
C GLY A 995 -13.31 -13.11 -24.97
N HIS A 996 -14.48 -12.60 -24.60
CA HIS A 996 -14.97 -12.57 -23.22
C HIS A 996 -16.42 -13.06 -23.16
N VAL A 997 -16.75 -13.87 -22.15
CA VAL A 997 -18.13 -14.33 -21.91
C VAL A 997 -18.92 -13.24 -21.20
N PHE A 998 -19.73 -12.48 -21.95
CA PHE A 998 -20.57 -11.42 -21.37
C PHE A 998 -21.79 -12.00 -20.68
N ARG A 999 -21.87 -11.84 -19.36
CA ARG A 999 -23.00 -12.29 -18.53
C ARG A 999 -24.05 -11.18 -18.40
N SER A 1000 -25.32 -11.57 -18.31
CA SER A 1000 -26.43 -10.62 -18.06
C SER A 1000 -26.52 -10.17 -16.60
N THR A 1001 -26.06 -10.99 -15.67
CA THR A 1001 -26.03 -10.73 -14.23
C THR A 1001 -24.78 -11.36 -13.60
N THR A 1002 -24.35 -10.86 -12.45
CA THR A 1002 -23.24 -11.44 -11.69
C THR A 1002 -23.69 -12.72 -10.98
N PRO A 1003 -22.87 -13.78 -10.91
CA PRO A 1003 -23.21 -15.02 -10.21
C PRO A 1003 -23.02 -14.98 -8.68
N HIS A 1004 -22.29 -13.99 -8.16
CA HIS A 1004 -21.90 -13.94 -6.76
C HIS A 1004 -23.02 -13.42 -5.85
N ASP A 1005 -23.18 -14.06 -4.70
CA ASP A 1005 -24.09 -13.65 -3.64
C ASP A 1005 -23.38 -12.62 -2.75
N TRP A 1006 -23.99 -11.44 -2.59
CA TRP A 1006 -23.44 -10.34 -1.79
C TRP A 1006 -24.17 -10.28 -0.44
N ASP A 1007 -23.46 -9.91 0.62
CA ASP A 1007 -24.09 -9.62 1.91
C ASP A 1007 -25.09 -8.46 1.76
N GLY A 1008 -26.37 -8.71 2.06
CA GLY A 1008 -27.46 -7.77 1.78
C GLY A 1008 -27.98 -7.77 0.34
N GLY A 1009 -27.57 -8.73 -0.49
CA GLY A 1009 -28.03 -8.95 -1.86
C GLY A 1009 -27.68 -7.80 -2.82
N LEU A 1010 -28.58 -7.51 -3.76
CA LEU A 1010 -28.42 -6.43 -4.74
C LEU A 1010 -28.18 -5.05 -4.08
N SER A 1011 -28.74 -4.82 -2.89
CA SER A 1011 -28.57 -3.56 -2.16
C SER A 1011 -27.14 -3.39 -1.64
N GLY A 1012 -26.54 -4.44 -1.07
CA GLY A 1012 -25.14 -4.43 -0.62
C GLY A 1012 -24.17 -4.23 -1.79
N ARG A 1013 -24.41 -4.89 -2.92
CA ARG A 1013 -23.64 -4.69 -4.16
C ARG A 1013 -23.68 -3.23 -4.64
N ASN A 1014 -24.88 -2.66 -4.76
CA ASN A 1014 -25.04 -1.30 -5.26
C ASN A 1014 -24.40 -0.29 -4.32
N LEU A 1015 -24.45 -0.53 -3.00
CA LEU A 1015 -23.78 0.30 -2.01
C LEU A 1015 -22.26 0.28 -2.19
N ALA A 1016 -21.64 -0.90 -2.32
CA ALA A 1016 -20.20 -1.03 -2.54
C ALA A 1016 -19.74 -0.34 -3.84
N ILE A 1017 -20.45 -0.57 -4.96
CA ILE A 1017 -20.13 0.10 -6.23
C ILE A 1017 -20.26 1.62 -6.11
N THR A 1018 -21.36 2.11 -5.50
CA THR A 1018 -21.58 3.54 -5.34
C THR A 1018 -20.50 4.16 -4.45
N ARG A 1019 -20.11 3.49 -3.36
CA ARG A 1019 -19.00 3.91 -2.50
C ARG A 1019 -17.69 4.02 -3.27
N ASN A 1020 -17.33 3.01 -4.06
CA ASN A 1020 -16.13 3.06 -4.90
C ASN A 1020 -16.18 4.21 -5.92
N LEU A 1021 -17.33 4.46 -6.54
CA LEU A 1021 -17.50 5.58 -7.46
C LEU A 1021 -17.35 6.93 -6.77
N VAL A 1022 -17.96 7.12 -5.59
CA VAL A 1022 -17.82 8.33 -4.76
C VAL A 1022 -16.36 8.59 -4.42
N ARG A 1023 -15.59 7.54 -4.06
CA ARG A 1023 -14.14 7.66 -3.84
C ARG A 1023 -13.41 8.19 -5.08
N ALA A 1024 -13.73 7.67 -6.26
CA ALA A 1024 -13.13 8.14 -7.52
C ALA A 1024 -13.56 9.58 -7.87
N VAL A 1025 -14.83 9.92 -7.66
CA VAL A 1025 -15.41 11.24 -7.90
C VAL A 1025 -14.74 12.30 -7.03
N ASP A 1026 -14.69 12.08 -5.72
CA ASP A 1026 -14.16 13.05 -4.76
C ASP A 1026 -12.68 13.37 -4.98
N VAL A 1027 -11.91 12.39 -5.48
CA VAL A 1027 -10.47 12.59 -5.73
C VAL A 1027 -10.21 13.15 -7.12
N TRP A 1028 -10.86 12.61 -8.16
CA TRP A 1028 -10.42 12.81 -9.55
C TRP A 1028 -11.31 13.69 -10.40
N MET A 1029 -12.54 14.01 -9.98
CA MET A 1029 -13.46 14.78 -10.82
C MET A 1029 -13.40 16.29 -10.61
N ASP A 1030 -12.82 16.79 -9.52
CA ASP A 1030 -12.66 18.22 -9.21
C ASP A 1030 -13.98 19.05 -9.28
N GLU A 1031 -13.99 20.25 -8.70
CA GLU A 1031 -15.10 21.17 -8.96
C GLU A 1031 -14.93 21.83 -10.34
N PRO A 1032 -16.02 22.06 -11.10
CA PRO A 1032 -17.44 21.84 -10.76
C PRO A 1032 -18.02 20.48 -11.19
N TRP A 1033 -17.23 19.58 -11.79
CA TRP A 1033 -17.73 18.30 -12.32
C TRP A 1033 -18.10 17.28 -11.25
N ARG A 1034 -17.41 17.31 -10.12
CA ARG A 1034 -17.78 16.62 -8.89
C ARG A 1034 -19.21 16.96 -8.47
N ASP A 1035 -19.54 18.25 -8.45
CA ASP A 1035 -20.89 18.70 -8.09
C ASP A 1035 -21.92 18.28 -9.12
N PHE A 1036 -21.58 18.36 -10.41
CA PHE A 1036 -22.43 17.84 -11.48
C PHE A 1036 -22.78 16.36 -11.25
N TYR A 1037 -21.81 15.52 -10.88
CA TYR A 1037 -22.07 14.10 -10.58
C TYR A 1037 -23.05 13.92 -9.42
N TYR A 1038 -22.88 14.65 -8.31
CA TYR A 1038 -23.79 14.56 -7.16
C TYR A 1038 -25.18 15.12 -7.46
N LEU A 1039 -25.28 16.16 -8.27
CA LEU A 1039 -26.56 16.67 -8.78
C LEU A 1039 -27.23 15.66 -9.71
N ALA A 1040 -26.48 14.96 -10.56
CA ALA A 1040 -27.03 13.92 -11.43
C ALA A 1040 -27.40 12.64 -10.67
N ASN A 1041 -26.69 12.35 -9.56
CA ASN A 1041 -26.80 11.12 -8.77
C ASN A 1041 -26.99 11.46 -7.27
N PRO A 1042 -28.15 11.99 -6.88
CA PRO A 1042 -28.38 12.53 -5.54
C PRO A 1042 -28.20 11.47 -4.43
N GLY A 1043 -28.51 10.21 -4.73
CA GLY A 1043 -28.31 9.08 -3.80
C GLY A 1043 -26.85 8.78 -3.45
N ALA A 1044 -25.88 9.26 -4.23
CA ALA A 1044 -24.46 9.03 -3.97
C ALA A 1044 -23.88 9.95 -2.88
N ARG A 1045 -24.48 11.13 -2.65
CA ARG A 1045 -23.95 12.15 -1.71
C ARG A 1045 -24.01 11.71 -0.25
N SER A 1046 -24.98 10.87 0.12
CA SER A 1046 -25.11 10.34 1.49
C SER A 1046 -24.16 9.18 1.79
N ILE A 1047 -23.44 8.68 0.79
CA ILE A 1047 -22.50 7.57 0.94
C ILE A 1047 -21.17 8.10 1.47
N ASN A 1048 -20.71 7.53 2.57
CA ASN A 1048 -19.39 7.85 3.12
C ASN A 1048 -18.29 7.15 2.30
N PRO A 1049 -17.36 7.88 1.64
CA PRO A 1049 -16.27 7.28 0.88
C PRO A 1049 -15.20 6.63 1.75
N GLY A 1050 -15.12 6.92 3.05
CA GLY A 1050 -14.00 6.53 3.91
C GLY A 1050 -12.79 7.45 3.74
N ASN A 1051 -11.59 6.96 4.07
CA ASN A 1051 -10.38 7.79 4.03
C ASN A 1051 -9.86 7.95 2.58
N LEU A 1052 -9.68 9.21 2.14
CA LEU A 1052 -9.18 9.58 0.80
C LEU A 1052 -7.78 10.21 0.83
N THR A 1053 -7.18 10.39 2.02
CA THR A 1053 -5.94 11.16 2.22
C THR A 1053 -4.79 10.69 1.34
N ARG A 1054 -4.59 9.37 1.23
CA ARG A 1054 -3.52 8.78 0.40
C ARG A 1054 -3.73 9.09 -1.08
N ARG A 1055 -4.98 9.10 -1.55
CA ARG A 1055 -5.33 9.34 -2.96
C ARG A 1055 -5.17 10.82 -3.33
N PHE A 1056 -5.55 11.74 -2.44
CA PHE A 1056 -5.27 13.17 -2.61
C PHE A 1056 -3.76 13.48 -2.66
N LYS A 1057 -2.99 12.97 -1.69
CA LYS A 1057 -1.51 13.13 -1.69
C LYS A 1057 -0.87 12.58 -2.96
N LEU A 1058 -1.35 11.44 -3.46
CA LEU A 1058 -0.88 10.87 -4.72
C LEU A 1058 -1.15 11.83 -5.89
N LYS A 1059 -2.39 12.33 -6.03
CA LYS A 1059 -2.78 13.29 -7.07
C LYS A 1059 -1.89 14.54 -7.07
N GLU A 1060 -1.63 15.10 -5.89
CA GLU A 1060 -0.74 16.25 -5.71
C GLU A 1060 0.71 15.93 -6.09
N SER A 1061 1.24 14.80 -5.59
CA SER A 1061 2.64 14.40 -5.81
C SER A 1061 2.98 14.15 -7.28
N LEU A 1062 2.02 13.62 -8.04
CA LEU A 1062 2.16 13.34 -9.47
C LEU A 1062 1.79 14.55 -10.35
N GLN A 1063 1.39 15.67 -9.74
CA GLN A 1063 0.99 16.90 -10.43
C GLN A 1063 -0.06 16.63 -11.52
N CYS A 1064 -1.06 15.80 -11.20
CA CYS A 1064 -2.07 15.39 -12.16
C CYS A 1064 -2.91 16.59 -12.63
N LYS A 1065 -3.26 16.58 -13.92
CA LYS A 1065 -4.12 17.58 -14.56
C LYS A 1065 -5.54 17.51 -14.00
N SER A 1066 -6.28 18.61 -14.08
CA SER A 1066 -7.67 18.67 -13.59
C SER A 1066 -8.63 17.84 -14.44
N PHE A 1067 -9.77 17.47 -13.87
CA PHE A 1067 -10.81 16.80 -14.63
C PHE A 1067 -11.39 17.64 -15.78
N SER A 1068 -11.43 18.97 -15.63
CA SER A 1068 -11.82 19.87 -16.72
C SER A 1068 -10.89 19.72 -17.92
N TRP A 1069 -9.58 19.55 -17.70
CA TRP A 1069 -8.65 19.22 -18.77
C TRP A 1069 -8.98 17.86 -19.40
N TYR A 1070 -9.28 16.84 -18.59
CA TYR A 1070 -9.68 15.52 -19.09
C TYR A 1070 -10.93 15.58 -19.99
N MET A 1071 -11.97 16.31 -19.57
CA MET A 1071 -13.20 16.47 -20.36
C MET A 1071 -12.95 17.21 -21.69
N GLN A 1072 -12.10 18.23 -21.69
CA GLN A 1072 -11.83 19.02 -22.90
C GLN A 1072 -10.85 18.35 -23.88
N ASN A 1073 -9.89 17.58 -23.38
CA ASN A 1073 -8.79 17.05 -24.19
C ASN A 1073 -8.96 15.57 -24.53
N ILE A 1074 -9.57 14.80 -23.63
CA ILE A 1074 -9.69 13.34 -23.73
C ILE A 1074 -11.14 12.93 -23.99
N TYR A 1075 -12.09 13.37 -23.15
CA TYR A 1075 -13.50 12.97 -23.26
C TYR A 1075 -14.41 14.03 -23.90
N TYR A 1076 -13.88 14.74 -24.90
CA TYR A 1076 -14.51 15.88 -25.56
C TYR A 1076 -15.76 15.55 -26.36
N GLN A 1077 -15.95 14.28 -26.71
CA GLN A 1077 -17.12 13.77 -27.44
C GLN A 1077 -18.31 13.44 -26.54
N SER A 1078 -18.14 13.54 -25.21
CA SER A 1078 -19.20 13.26 -24.26
C SER A 1078 -20.30 14.32 -24.34
N ASP A 1079 -21.54 13.93 -24.04
CA ASP A 1079 -22.69 14.86 -23.96
C ASP A 1079 -22.80 15.56 -22.59
N TRP A 1080 -21.75 15.45 -21.76
CA TRP A 1080 -21.68 16.12 -20.48
C TRP A 1080 -21.46 17.61 -20.71
N THR A 1081 -22.29 18.46 -20.08
CA THR A 1081 -22.13 19.91 -20.15
C THR A 1081 -22.47 20.55 -18.82
N LEU A 1082 -21.74 21.62 -18.51
CA LEU A 1082 -22.01 22.51 -17.38
C LEU A 1082 -22.95 23.66 -17.78
N GLU A 1083 -23.24 23.82 -19.07
CA GLU A 1083 -24.12 24.85 -19.62
C GLU A 1083 -25.58 24.39 -19.60
N TYR A 1084 -26.17 24.36 -18.41
CA TYR A 1084 -27.56 23.98 -18.22
C TYR A 1084 -28.34 25.03 -17.42
N ARG A 1085 -29.60 25.21 -17.80
CA ARG A 1085 -30.58 26.04 -17.08
C ARG A 1085 -31.15 25.31 -15.87
N PHE A 1086 -31.30 23.98 -15.98
CA PHE A 1086 -31.94 23.16 -14.97
C PHE A 1086 -31.28 21.78 -14.92
N LEU A 1087 -31.10 21.23 -13.72
CA LEU A 1087 -30.70 19.85 -13.47
C LEU A 1087 -31.44 19.34 -12.22
N GLY A 1088 -32.31 18.34 -12.39
CA GLY A 1088 -33.17 17.84 -11.32
C GLY A 1088 -34.26 16.93 -11.85
N TYR A 1089 -35.43 16.91 -11.20
CA TYR A 1089 -36.59 16.12 -11.65
C TYR A 1089 -37.75 17.02 -12.09
N ILE A 1090 -38.53 16.53 -13.06
CA ILE A 1090 -39.67 17.24 -13.64
C ILE A 1090 -40.95 16.62 -13.06
N ARG A 1091 -41.65 17.36 -12.20
CA ARG A 1091 -42.79 16.88 -11.39
C ARG A 1091 -44.10 17.54 -11.82
N ASN A 1092 -45.18 16.78 -11.92
CA ASN A 1092 -46.52 17.33 -12.05
C ASN A 1092 -47.14 17.55 -10.65
N PRO A 1093 -47.51 18.78 -10.26
CA PRO A 1093 -47.95 19.08 -8.89
C PRO A 1093 -49.31 18.47 -8.51
N GLU A 1094 -50.20 18.25 -9.48
CA GLU A 1094 -51.53 17.67 -9.25
C GLU A 1094 -51.49 16.17 -9.01
N THR A 1095 -50.66 15.44 -9.77
CA THR A 1095 -50.60 13.97 -9.72
C THR A 1095 -49.45 13.41 -8.88
N ASP A 1096 -48.49 14.25 -8.49
CA ASP A 1096 -47.24 13.86 -7.82
C ASP A 1096 -46.40 12.84 -8.63
N LEU A 1097 -46.55 12.86 -9.95
CA LEU A 1097 -45.80 12.03 -10.88
C LEU A 1097 -44.63 12.81 -11.48
N CYS A 1098 -43.48 12.16 -11.56
CA CYS A 1098 -42.28 12.67 -12.18
C CYS A 1098 -42.06 12.04 -13.56
N TRP A 1099 -41.43 12.78 -14.47
CA TRP A 1099 -40.92 12.18 -15.70
C TRP A 1099 -39.95 11.05 -15.36
N ASP A 1100 -40.10 9.92 -16.03
CA ASP A 1100 -39.32 8.72 -15.77
C ASP A 1100 -39.08 7.95 -17.08
N THR A 1101 -37.82 7.61 -17.32
CA THR A 1101 -37.37 6.86 -18.50
C THR A 1101 -37.40 5.33 -18.31
N LYS A 1102 -37.74 4.86 -17.11
CA LYS A 1102 -37.71 3.46 -16.65
C LYS A 1102 -36.35 2.78 -16.81
N SER A 1103 -35.29 3.56 -17.00
CA SER A 1103 -33.97 3.05 -17.45
C SER A 1103 -34.06 2.20 -18.72
N LEU A 1104 -35.07 2.44 -19.58
CA LEU A 1104 -35.27 1.73 -20.83
C LEU A 1104 -34.31 2.23 -21.94
N LYS A 1105 -34.15 1.45 -23.00
CA LYS A 1105 -33.24 1.75 -24.12
C LYS A 1105 -33.78 2.91 -24.98
N SER A 1106 -32.92 3.53 -25.78
CA SER A 1106 -33.28 4.49 -26.85
C SER A 1106 -34.52 4.03 -27.63
N SER A 1107 -35.39 4.96 -28.02
CA SER A 1107 -36.74 4.79 -28.60
C SER A 1107 -37.88 4.41 -27.65
N SER A 1108 -37.63 4.38 -26.34
CA SER A 1108 -38.69 4.12 -25.35
C SER A 1108 -39.57 5.34 -25.12
N LYS A 1109 -40.84 5.10 -24.79
CA LYS A 1109 -41.78 6.16 -24.39
C LYS A 1109 -41.43 6.70 -23.00
N LEU A 1110 -41.50 8.01 -22.86
CA LEU A 1110 -41.42 8.70 -21.57
C LEU A 1110 -42.74 8.52 -20.80
N GLN A 1111 -42.65 8.32 -19.49
CA GLN A 1111 -43.82 8.06 -18.64
C GLN A 1111 -43.76 8.89 -17.35
N GLY A 1112 -44.93 9.09 -16.74
CA GLY A 1112 -45.09 9.61 -15.38
C GLY A 1112 -45.04 8.45 -14.39
N TRP A 1113 -44.12 8.52 -13.43
CA TRP A 1113 -43.95 7.54 -12.35
C TRP A 1113 -43.89 8.28 -10.99
N PRO A 1114 -44.27 7.65 -9.87
CA PRO A 1114 -44.14 8.28 -8.55
C PRO A 1114 -42.74 8.88 -8.33
N CYS A 1115 -42.70 10.15 -7.93
CA CYS A 1115 -41.45 10.84 -7.63
C CYS A 1115 -40.74 10.16 -6.46
N HIS A 1116 -39.49 9.72 -6.65
CA HIS A 1116 -38.74 9.00 -5.61
C HIS A 1116 -37.47 9.72 -5.11
N GLY A 1117 -37.03 10.80 -5.76
CA GLY A 1117 -35.91 11.64 -5.30
C GLY A 1117 -34.51 11.01 -5.32
N ILE A 1118 -34.40 9.70 -5.57
CA ILE A 1118 -33.12 8.96 -5.70
C ILE A 1118 -32.35 9.33 -7.00
N GLY A 1119 -32.97 10.08 -7.91
CA GLY A 1119 -32.39 10.52 -9.18
C GLY A 1119 -32.39 9.43 -10.25
N GLY A 1120 -31.34 9.32 -11.05
CA GLY A 1120 -31.24 8.27 -12.05
C GLY A 1120 -32.24 8.44 -13.20
N PRO A 1121 -33.22 7.55 -13.42
CA PRO A 1121 -34.13 7.63 -14.57
C PRO A 1121 -35.08 8.85 -14.50
N GLN A 1122 -35.18 9.50 -13.34
CA GLN A 1122 -35.96 10.72 -13.11
C GLN A 1122 -35.13 12.01 -13.16
N THR A 1123 -33.82 11.94 -13.43
CA THR A 1123 -32.94 13.13 -13.46
C THR A 1123 -32.77 13.64 -14.87
N PHE A 1124 -33.24 14.85 -15.11
CA PHE A 1124 -33.20 15.55 -16.40
C PHE A 1124 -32.41 16.85 -16.28
N MET A 1125 -31.76 17.21 -17.38
CA MET A 1125 -31.06 18.46 -17.58
C MET A 1125 -31.74 19.23 -18.71
N GLN A 1126 -32.05 20.51 -18.50
CA GLN A 1126 -32.45 21.42 -19.57
C GLN A 1126 -31.27 22.32 -19.93
N THR A 1127 -30.85 22.27 -21.18
CA THR A 1127 -29.81 23.16 -21.73
C THR A 1127 -30.35 24.56 -22.01
N TYR A 1128 -29.48 25.57 -22.12
CA TYR A 1128 -29.88 26.93 -22.51
C TYR A 1128 -30.50 27.01 -23.92
N GLU A 1129 -30.11 26.09 -24.80
CA GLU A 1129 -30.67 25.95 -26.15
C GLU A 1129 -32.08 25.34 -26.16
N GLY A 1130 -32.59 24.88 -25.02
CA GLY A 1130 -33.92 24.30 -24.87
C GLY A 1130 -34.01 22.79 -25.06
N TYR A 1131 -32.90 22.05 -25.14
CA TYR A 1131 -32.96 20.58 -25.13
C TYR A 1131 -33.12 20.04 -23.71
N ILE A 1132 -34.04 19.08 -23.54
CA ILE A 1132 -34.17 18.28 -22.32
C ILE A 1132 -33.44 16.95 -22.51
N ILE A 1133 -32.48 16.68 -21.63
CA ILE A 1133 -31.52 15.57 -21.72
C ILE A 1133 -31.61 14.75 -20.44
N GLN A 1134 -31.66 13.43 -20.57
CA GLN A 1134 -31.53 12.46 -19.50
C GLN A 1134 -30.32 11.60 -19.83
N ASP A 1135 -29.22 11.80 -19.10
CA ASP A 1135 -27.96 11.10 -19.38
C ASP A 1135 -27.45 11.39 -20.81
N GLU A 1136 -27.48 10.42 -21.71
CA GLU A 1136 -27.10 10.58 -23.13
C GLU A 1136 -28.30 10.65 -24.08
N LEU A 1137 -29.51 10.60 -23.53
CA LEU A 1137 -30.75 10.57 -24.29
C LEU A 1137 -31.43 11.92 -24.23
N ARG A 1138 -31.95 12.36 -25.37
CA ARG A 1138 -32.75 13.58 -25.50
C ARG A 1138 -34.23 13.23 -25.58
N VAL A 1139 -35.06 14.06 -24.95
CA VAL A 1139 -36.52 13.94 -25.09
C VAL A 1139 -36.93 14.50 -26.44
N VAL A 1140 -37.55 13.66 -27.27
CA VAL A 1140 -37.96 13.98 -28.64
C VAL A 1140 -39.42 13.61 -28.90
N VAL A 1141 -39.98 14.23 -29.94
CA VAL A 1141 -41.31 13.91 -30.45
C VAL A 1141 -41.17 13.03 -31.68
N ASN A 1142 -41.84 11.87 -31.69
CA ASN A 1142 -41.85 11.00 -32.86
C ASN A 1142 -42.81 11.57 -33.93
N GLY A 1143 -42.34 11.71 -35.17
CA GLY A 1143 -43.00 12.45 -36.27
C GLY A 1143 -44.38 11.96 -36.74
N GLN A 1144 -45.00 11.01 -36.03
CA GLN A 1144 -46.37 10.53 -36.29
C GLN A 1144 -47.27 10.49 -35.04
N GLY A 1145 -46.78 10.88 -33.84
CA GLY A 1145 -47.54 10.72 -32.60
C GLY A 1145 -47.40 11.85 -31.60
N ARG A 1146 -48.44 12.06 -30.79
CA ARG A 1146 -48.44 12.94 -29.61
C ARG A 1146 -47.65 12.35 -28.41
N ALA A 1147 -46.91 11.26 -28.58
CA ALA A 1147 -46.17 10.63 -27.49
C ALA A 1147 -44.72 11.13 -27.42
N LEU A 1148 -44.21 11.30 -26.21
CA LEU A 1148 -42.81 11.66 -25.96
C LEU A 1148 -41.93 10.42 -25.87
N ASN A 1149 -40.83 10.44 -26.59
CA ASN A 1149 -39.84 9.37 -26.60
C ASN A 1149 -38.47 9.92 -26.19
N ILE A 1150 -37.57 9.01 -25.81
CA ILE A 1150 -36.16 9.32 -25.57
C ILE A 1150 -35.30 8.74 -26.69
N HIS A 1151 -34.40 9.54 -27.26
CA HIS A 1151 -33.51 9.12 -28.36
C HIS A 1151 -32.10 9.67 -28.20
N GLU A 1152 -31.12 8.95 -28.75
CA GLU A 1152 -29.73 9.42 -28.82
C GLU A 1152 -29.63 10.69 -29.68
N LYS A 1153 -28.71 11.59 -29.30
CA LYS A 1153 -28.45 12.88 -29.97
C LYS A 1153 -28.37 12.81 -31.50
N ARG A 1154 -27.70 11.80 -32.05
CA ARG A 1154 -27.54 11.60 -33.50
C ARG A 1154 -28.86 11.43 -34.27
N PHE A 1155 -29.94 11.08 -33.57
CA PHE A 1155 -31.28 10.88 -34.14
C PHE A 1155 -32.24 12.03 -33.79
N THR A 1156 -31.74 13.12 -33.22
CA THR A 1156 -32.58 14.25 -32.78
C THR A 1156 -32.62 15.37 -33.81
N ASN A 1157 -33.83 15.76 -34.20
CA ASN A 1157 -34.05 16.94 -35.05
C ASN A 1157 -33.73 18.22 -34.24
N PRO A 1158 -33.01 19.21 -34.79
CA PRO A 1158 -32.79 20.53 -34.18
C PRO A 1158 -34.05 21.23 -33.66
N ASN A 1159 -35.23 20.89 -34.20
CA ASN A 1159 -36.51 21.45 -33.78
C ASN A 1159 -37.10 20.83 -32.50
N ASN A 1160 -36.48 19.81 -31.90
CA ASN A 1160 -36.90 19.24 -30.60
C ASN A 1160 -36.43 20.09 -29.42
N ARG A 1161 -36.93 21.33 -29.35
CA ARG A 1161 -36.60 22.27 -28.27
C ARG A 1161 -37.82 22.53 -27.39
N TRP A 1162 -37.55 22.82 -26.13
CA TRP A 1162 -38.51 22.93 -25.04
C TRP A 1162 -38.31 24.24 -24.31
N LEU A 1163 -39.41 24.95 -24.08
CA LEU A 1163 -39.46 26.14 -23.25
C LEU A 1163 -40.32 25.85 -22.03
N HIS A 1164 -39.77 26.10 -20.84
CA HIS A 1164 -40.55 26.09 -19.60
C HIS A 1164 -41.01 27.51 -19.29
N SER A 1165 -42.32 27.69 -19.11
CA SER A 1165 -42.93 28.95 -18.69
C SER A 1165 -42.97 29.01 -17.16
N THR A 1166 -42.36 30.02 -16.55
CA THR A 1166 -42.39 30.21 -15.09
C THR A 1166 -43.76 30.63 -14.58
N ASP A 1167 -44.56 31.30 -15.42
CA ASP A 1167 -45.85 31.86 -15.02
C ASP A 1167 -46.96 30.80 -15.08
N THR A 1168 -46.97 29.98 -16.14
CA THR A 1168 -48.00 28.95 -16.35
C THR A 1168 -47.54 27.55 -15.94
N LEU A 1169 -46.26 27.37 -15.60
CA LEU A 1169 -45.60 26.08 -15.33
C LEU A 1169 -45.69 25.08 -16.50
N GLN A 1170 -46.01 25.53 -17.71
CA GLN A 1170 -46.13 24.64 -18.87
C GLN A 1170 -44.76 24.36 -19.50
N LEU A 1171 -44.58 23.11 -19.96
CA LEU A 1171 -43.47 22.71 -20.82
C LEU A 1171 -43.94 22.69 -22.29
N VAL A 1172 -43.55 23.71 -23.04
CA VAL A 1172 -43.95 23.94 -24.43
C VAL A 1172 -42.88 23.42 -25.39
N HIS A 1173 -43.28 22.61 -26.36
CA HIS A 1173 -42.42 22.16 -27.44
C HIS A 1173 -42.37 23.20 -28.58
N LEU A 1174 -41.24 23.89 -28.73
CA LEU A 1174 -41.06 25.03 -29.63
C LEU A 1174 -41.22 24.71 -31.13
N GLY A 1175 -41.06 23.45 -31.53
CA GLY A 1175 -41.25 23.04 -32.93
C GLY A 1175 -42.70 22.72 -33.31
N LEU A 1176 -43.59 22.55 -32.33
CA LEU A 1176 -44.98 22.10 -32.56
C LEU A 1176 -46.02 22.99 -31.87
N ASP A 1177 -45.60 23.90 -31.00
CA ASP A 1177 -46.45 24.73 -30.13
C ASP A 1177 -47.48 23.91 -29.33
N LEU A 1178 -47.04 22.74 -28.84
CA LEU A 1178 -47.82 21.84 -27.99
C LEU A 1178 -47.21 21.74 -26.59
N CYS A 1179 -48.04 21.51 -25.59
CA CYS A 1179 -47.64 21.37 -24.19
C CYS A 1179 -47.61 19.89 -23.76
N ALA A 1180 -46.61 19.53 -22.96
CA ALA A 1180 -46.53 18.22 -22.34
C ALA A 1180 -47.64 18.05 -21.31
N THR A 1181 -48.31 16.89 -21.29
CA THR A 1181 -49.41 16.57 -20.38
C THR A 1181 -49.35 15.14 -19.87
N VAL A 1182 -49.73 14.93 -18.63
CA VAL A 1182 -50.00 13.58 -18.07
C VAL A 1182 -51.36 13.09 -18.57
N ASP A 1183 -51.44 11.85 -19.05
CA ASP A 1183 -52.73 11.26 -19.45
C ASP A 1183 -53.72 11.22 -18.26
N GLY A 1184 -54.91 11.78 -18.47
CA GLY A 1184 -55.95 11.94 -17.44
C GLY A 1184 -56.95 10.78 -17.35
N ASN A 1185 -56.77 9.70 -18.13
CA ASN A 1185 -57.75 8.62 -18.22
C ASN A 1185 -57.81 7.78 -16.92
N THR A 1186 -58.82 8.03 -16.08
CA THR A 1186 -58.99 7.49 -14.71
C THR A 1186 -59.43 6.02 -14.64
N THR A 1187 -59.53 5.32 -15.77
CA THR A 1187 -59.99 3.91 -15.83
C THR A 1187 -58.90 2.89 -15.49
N SER A 1188 -57.65 3.32 -15.34
CA SER A 1188 -56.51 2.46 -15.00
C SER A 1188 -56.15 2.57 -13.52
N THR A 1189 -56.17 1.45 -12.80
CA THR A 1189 -55.65 1.33 -11.42
C THR A 1189 -54.11 1.34 -11.34
N SER A 1190 -53.42 1.61 -12.46
CA SER A 1190 -51.96 1.61 -12.54
C SER A 1190 -51.36 2.90 -11.95
N PRO A 1191 -50.31 2.83 -11.11
CA PRO A 1191 -49.57 3.99 -10.59
C PRO A 1191 -48.71 4.70 -11.66
N VAL A 1192 -48.85 4.34 -12.93
CA VAL A 1192 -48.00 4.79 -14.06
C VAL A 1192 -48.89 5.40 -15.12
N ARG A 1193 -48.51 6.58 -15.63
CA ARG A 1193 -49.27 7.30 -16.67
C ARG A 1193 -48.38 7.65 -17.86
N GLU A 1194 -48.94 7.72 -19.06
CA GLU A 1194 -48.18 8.19 -20.23
C GLU A 1194 -48.04 9.73 -20.21
N VAL A 1195 -46.92 10.24 -20.74
CA VAL A 1195 -46.72 11.68 -20.98
C VAL A 1195 -46.87 11.95 -22.48
N LEU A 1196 -47.80 12.84 -22.83
CA LEU A 1196 -48.22 13.12 -24.20
C LEU A 1196 -48.12 14.63 -24.49
N LEU A 1197 -48.26 15.02 -25.76
CA LEU A 1197 -48.35 16.40 -26.22
C LEU A 1197 -49.79 16.74 -26.60
N THR A 1198 -50.30 17.85 -26.07
CA THR A 1198 -51.64 18.37 -26.36
C THR A 1198 -51.59 19.88 -26.54
N ILE A 1199 -52.70 20.47 -27.01
CA ILE A 1199 -52.80 21.92 -27.18
C ILE A 1199 -52.63 22.59 -25.81
N CYS A 1200 -51.79 23.61 -25.73
CA CYS A 1200 -51.52 24.35 -24.50
C CYS A 1200 -52.80 25.03 -23.97
N THR A 1201 -53.11 24.78 -22.70
CA THR A 1201 -54.26 25.37 -22.00
C THR A 1201 -53.87 25.74 -20.55
N ASP A 1202 -53.91 27.03 -20.22
CA ASP A 1202 -53.37 27.58 -18.96
C ASP A 1202 -54.08 27.06 -17.70
N ALA A 1203 -55.33 26.62 -17.83
CA ALA A 1203 -56.14 26.10 -16.74
C ALA A 1203 -56.02 24.57 -16.51
N ASN A 1204 -55.20 23.85 -17.30
CA ASN A 1204 -55.11 22.40 -17.19
C ASN A 1204 -54.01 21.95 -16.21
N PRO A 1205 -54.36 21.40 -15.02
CA PRO A 1205 -53.37 20.99 -14.03
C PRO A 1205 -52.49 19.82 -14.50
N ASN A 1206 -52.96 19.02 -15.47
CA ASN A 1206 -52.17 17.95 -16.07
C ASN A 1206 -51.09 18.46 -17.04
N GLN A 1207 -51.08 19.75 -17.39
CA GLN A 1207 -50.05 20.39 -18.24
C GLN A 1207 -49.02 21.21 -17.46
N GLN A 1208 -49.20 21.30 -16.14
CA GLN A 1208 -48.29 22.02 -15.25
C GLN A 1208 -47.14 21.10 -14.83
N TRP A 1209 -45.92 21.59 -14.91
CA TRP A 1209 -44.69 20.87 -14.59
C TRP A 1209 -43.75 21.76 -13.79
N GLU A 1210 -43.44 21.34 -12.57
CA GLU A 1210 -42.43 21.93 -11.71
C GLU A 1210 -41.06 21.33 -12.08
N LEU A 1211 -40.13 22.20 -12.45
CA LEU A 1211 -38.72 21.86 -12.63
C LEU A 1211 -38.05 22.00 -11.27
N VAL A 1212 -38.00 20.89 -10.51
CA VAL A 1212 -37.42 20.89 -9.16
C VAL A 1212 -35.94 20.60 -9.25
N ALA A 1213 -35.13 21.64 -9.09
CA ALA A 1213 -33.68 21.51 -9.15
C ALA A 1213 -33.21 20.70 -7.95
N HIS A 1214 -32.19 19.87 -8.16
CA HIS A 1214 -31.45 19.36 -7.03
C HIS A 1214 -30.64 20.52 -6.47
N ASP A 1215 -31.05 21.06 -5.32
CA ASP A 1215 -30.33 22.11 -4.60
C ASP A 1215 -29.93 21.59 -3.22
N TYR A 1216 -28.67 21.84 -2.86
CA TYR A 1216 -28.05 21.34 -1.66
C TYR A 1216 -27.44 22.44 -0.80
N GLY A 1217 -28.00 23.67 -0.80
CA GLY A 1217 -27.82 24.69 0.25
C GLY A 1217 -26.42 25.31 0.44
N ASP A 1218 -25.35 24.60 0.10
CA ASP A 1218 -23.94 24.98 0.26
C ASP A 1218 -23.30 25.44 -1.05
N ILE A 1219 -23.96 25.20 -2.19
CA ILE A 1219 -23.48 25.66 -3.50
C ILE A 1219 -24.10 27.03 -3.77
N LYS A 1220 -23.53 28.08 -3.16
CA LYS A 1220 -23.73 29.44 -3.68
C LYS A 1220 -23.12 29.50 -5.06
N ARG A 1221 -23.92 29.25 -6.09
CA ARG A 1221 -23.63 29.79 -7.41
C ARG A 1221 -23.96 31.27 -7.34
N GLU A 1222 -22.96 32.10 -7.04
CA GLU A 1222 -22.99 33.47 -7.52
C GLU A 1222 -22.95 33.36 -9.05
N TRP A 1223 -24.14 33.51 -9.66
CA TRP A 1223 -24.29 33.68 -11.10
C TRP A 1223 -24.15 35.15 -11.45
#